data_AF-A0A3D3LH30-F1
#
_entry.id   AF-A0A3D3LH30-F1
#
_cell.length_a   1.000
_cell.length_b   1.000
_cell.length_c   1.000
_cell.angle_alpha   90.00
_cell.angle_beta   90.00
_cell.angle_gamma   90.00
#
_symmetry.space_group_name_H-M   'P 1'
#
loop_
_entity.id
_entity.type
_entity.pdbx_description
1 polymer ?
#
loop_
_entity_poly.entity_id
_entity_poly.type
_entity_poly.pdbx_seq_one_letter_code
_entity_poly.pdbx_strand_id
1 'polypeptide(L)'
;MAELVTGEKADKPMKPAGTHLHTNAFIGTWTVEVRGGRRIEYWGDAHRVVLRELTGPYTLQRATLLDLQHNVKMEARWGGQQVGAKVEDLYIPQAGSFHDIWNDSLTATGRTAEIVGHTCREHWGTSNERDSSWYWTTTAHPKLFSDLRVWARWLTEGDLEHLIAFADRHAGAALRVTWSKHEYGPPAGGMEFIAITPGRVPMPELPMTGARLVEQRLAWINNSGTGRLPDWMRAYLGNLPPDSLPLAYSPAPVDRGIPDNRFIGKLTAETPTRYIDEHSDTTLRVAKYSYWADARRAVLQLNDPEDEGTIFYAVDLDADVVMVSRNEGHGHVIPKLEIASLETVGLNEFGRGLELEFAPQGRYQTILGRKCELHTAPERYLHFFWFPQDSVVNPVFDMRNWLVQRIGQQFKDLMFFGVADKPMPMAVMGTQLTSYKPGKAKPPVVDLSKCIVRDERLRERRRRGREVEVPEIQVREITVEDIMRGDDVAVEVAEAPVAVEEIAPASGATYAPPVFKLEPAMDSLMKATTNRFIGTATMQFTSLRGDKTTTWTVRYASTADRMVVIGRDEQPEHTEHTYATVIDRRAGTETNYLMVGGELRSVTRTLDSRFASPFPPATRDSVLADTRKLLGRNAQHRLLQEPDRRRESWVDAKTPSLFHDVLGARKSWGGVEVLLRGPMIASTRPGMPLEVTYRYRNEETMTMRVLELKPGDRDPKAFHITPASFR
;
A
#
# COMPACT_ATOMS: atom_id res chain seq x y z
N MET A 1 13.81 42.41 2.84
CA MET A 1 15.11 42.04 2.25
C MET A 1 15.01 41.75 0.74
N ALA A 2 13.90 41.20 0.21
CA ALA A 2 13.77 40.88 -1.22
C ALA A 2 13.79 42.10 -2.20
N GLU A 3 13.42 43.30 -1.76
CA GLU A 3 13.43 44.50 -2.63
C GLU A 3 14.84 45.05 -2.91
N LEU A 4 15.86 44.57 -2.19
CA LEU A 4 17.21 45.14 -2.20
C LEU A 4 18.23 44.38 -3.09
N VAL A 5 17.83 43.29 -3.77
CA VAL A 5 18.76 42.48 -4.57
C VAL A 5 18.41 42.42 -6.06
N THR A 6 17.13 42.48 -6.47
CA THR A 6 16.75 42.26 -7.88
C THR A 6 15.96 43.39 -8.53
N GLY A 7 15.47 44.38 -7.77
CA GLY A 7 14.64 45.47 -8.31
C GLY A 7 13.26 45.02 -8.83
N GLU A 8 12.93 43.74 -8.76
CA GLU A 8 11.61 43.22 -9.11
C GLU A 8 10.76 43.11 -7.84
N LYS A 9 9.58 43.73 -7.89
CA LYS A 9 8.56 43.59 -6.84
C LYS A 9 8.26 42.10 -6.65
N ALA A 10 8.33 41.64 -5.40
CA ALA A 10 7.87 40.30 -5.05
C ALA A 10 6.46 40.09 -5.62
N ASP A 11 6.30 39.06 -6.44
CA ASP A 11 4.99 38.64 -6.90
C ASP A 11 4.10 38.43 -5.67
N LYS A 12 2.90 39.00 -5.72
CA LYS A 12 1.92 38.84 -4.65
C LYS A 12 1.77 37.34 -4.35
N PRO A 13 1.72 36.92 -3.07
CA PRO A 13 1.42 35.53 -2.74
C PRO A 13 0.17 35.12 -3.51
N MET A 14 0.27 34.03 -4.27
CA MET A 14 -0.84 33.51 -5.07
C MET A 14 -2.06 33.43 -4.15
N LYS A 15 -3.11 34.17 -4.50
CA LYS A 15 -4.41 33.99 -3.84
C LYS A 15 -4.78 32.51 -4.00
N PRO A 16 -5.18 31.80 -2.94
CA PRO A 16 -5.69 30.44 -3.07
C PRO A 16 -6.81 30.45 -4.11
N ALA A 17 -6.58 29.81 -5.24
CA ALA A 17 -7.58 29.62 -6.28
C ALA A 17 -8.16 28.22 -6.07
N GLY A 18 -9.34 28.14 -5.46
CA GLY A 18 -10.01 26.87 -5.21
C GLY A 18 -11.26 27.04 -4.35
N THR A 19 -12.28 26.24 -4.63
CA THR A 19 -13.45 26.13 -3.76
C THR A 19 -13.04 25.46 -2.46
N HIS A 20 -13.45 26.01 -1.32
CA HIS A 20 -13.19 25.40 -0.02
C HIS A 20 -13.80 23.99 0.05
N LEU A 21 -13.17 23.06 0.76
CA LEU A 21 -13.76 21.74 0.97
C LEU A 21 -15.01 21.82 1.83
N HIS A 22 -14.94 22.63 2.89
CA HIS A 22 -16.02 22.87 3.82
C HIS A 22 -15.82 24.20 4.54
N THR A 23 -16.88 24.74 5.13
CA THR A 23 -16.80 25.86 6.07
C THR A 23 -17.63 25.51 7.30
N ASN A 24 -16.99 25.44 8.47
CA ASN A 24 -17.67 25.07 9.70
C ASN A 24 -18.71 26.11 10.10
N ALA A 25 -19.90 25.64 10.42
CA ALA A 25 -20.94 26.45 11.04
C ALA A 25 -20.77 26.55 12.56
N PHE A 26 -20.23 25.52 13.20
CA PHE A 26 -19.89 25.49 14.61
C PHE A 26 -18.50 26.11 14.82
N ILE A 27 -18.47 27.15 15.65
CA ILE A 27 -17.24 27.82 16.11
C ILE A 27 -17.21 27.68 17.62
N GLY A 28 -16.12 27.14 18.15
CA GLY A 28 -15.93 26.94 19.58
C GLY A 28 -15.20 25.65 19.91
N THR A 29 -15.44 25.15 21.12
CA THR A 29 -14.75 23.98 21.65
C THR A 29 -15.71 22.89 22.07
N TRP A 30 -15.25 21.66 22.02
CA TRP A 30 -15.93 20.54 22.66
C TRP A 30 -14.93 19.52 23.16
N THR A 31 -15.41 18.64 24.02
CA THR A 31 -14.60 17.57 24.59
C THR A 31 -15.44 16.31 24.65
N VAL A 32 -14.85 15.21 24.19
CA VAL A 32 -15.40 13.87 24.36
C VAL A 32 -14.47 13.01 25.20
N GLU A 33 -15.06 12.16 26.02
CA GLU A 33 -14.38 11.10 26.75
C GLU A 33 -14.60 9.77 26.03
N VAL A 34 -13.52 9.03 25.82
CA VAL A 34 -13.52 7.70 25.22
C VAL A 34 -13.35 6.67 26.32
N ARG A 35 -14.16 5.60 26.27
CA ARG A 35 -14.07 4.48 27.20
C ARG A 35 -12.63 3.97 27.28
N GLY A 36 -12.08 3.90 28.51
CA GLY A 36 -10.67 3.58 28.76
C GLY A 36 -9.80 4.76 29.22
N GLY A 37 -10.40 5.91 29.56
CA GLY A 37 -9.70 7.04 30.19
C GLY A 37 -8.94 7.94 29.21
N ARG A 38 -9.37 7.98 27.95
CA ARG A 38 -8.82 8.84 26.90
C ARG A 38 -9.78 9.99 26.61
N ARG A 39 -9.26 11.15 26.22
CA ARG A 39 -10.05 12.36 25.96
C ARG A 39 -9.64 13.00 24.66
N ILE A 40 -10.63 13.42 23.87
CA ILE A 40 -10.42 14.22 22.66
C ILE A 40 -10.95 15.62 22.92
N GLU A 41 -10.11 16.62 22.72
CA GLU A 41 -10.48 18.04 22.81
C GLU A 41 -10.45 18.68 21.44
N TYR A 42 -11.43 19.51 21.15
CA TYR A 42 -11.59 20.19 19.87
C TYR A 42 -11.59 21.70 20.02
N TRP A 43 -10.98 22.38 19.05
CA TRP A 43 -11.14 23.80 18.76
C TRP A 43 -11.45 23.97 17.28
N GLY A 44 -12.44 24.79 16.97
CA GLY A 44 -12.87 25.04 15.61
C GLY A 44 -13.16 26.51 15.35
N ASP A 45 -12.70 26.99 14.19
CA ASP A 45 -13.27 28.14 13.52
C ASP A 45 -13.83 27.74 12.15
N ALA A 46 -14.18 28.73 11.33
CA ALA A 46 -14.78 28.54 10.02
C ALA A 46 -13.96 27.62 9.08
N HIS A 47 -12.63 27.59 9.21
CA HIS A 47 -11.75 26.87 8.28
C HIS A 47 -10.75 25.95 8.98
N ARG A 48 -10.46 26.19 10.26
CA ARG A 48 -9.41 25.49 11.00
C ARG A 48 -10.00 24.68 12.14
N VAL A 49 -9.48 23.46 12.29
CA VAL A 49 -9.83 22.53 13.36
C VAL A 49 -8.56 22.06 14.03
N VAL A 50 -8.55 22.00 15.35
CA VAL A 50 -7.51 21.34 16.14
C VAL A 50 -8.16 20.31 17.05
N LEU A 51 -7.72 19.06 16.93
CA LEU A 51 -8.10 17.94 17.79
C LEU A 51 -6.89 17.54 18.62
N ARG A 52 -7.04 17.37 19.93
CA ARG A 52 -5.99 16.88 20.84
C ARG A 52 -6.45 15.59 21.49
N GLU A 53 -5.64 14.55 21.38
CA GLU A 53 -5.85 13.27 22.06
C GLU A 53 -4.97 13.19 23.29
N LEU A 54 -5.63 13.00 24.43
CA LEU A 54 -5.06 12.98 25.77
C LEU A 54 -5.25 11.60 26.38
N THR A 55 -4.24 11.09 27.08
CA THR A 55 -4.30 9.80 27.79
C THR A 55 -3.85 9.94 29.25
N GLY A 56 -4.30 9.04 30.12
CA GLY A 56 -3.90 9.02 31.53
C GLY A 56 -4.25 10.33 32.26
N PRO A 57 -3.32 10.99 32.97
CA PRO A 57 -3.55 12.27 33.67
C PRO A 57 -3.65 13.48 32.70
N TYR A 58 -4.25 13.28 31.52
CA TYR A 58 -4.40 14.27 30.45
C TYR A 58 -3.08 14.70 29.79
N THR A 59 -2.16 13.76 29.59
CA THR A 59 -0.94 14.01 28.83
C THR A 59 -1.25 14.01 27.34
N LEU A 60 -0.81 15.05 26.61
CA LEU A 60 -0.93 15.15 25.15
C LEU A 60 -0.13 14.06 24.46
N GLN A 61 -0.80 13.21 23.69
CA GLN A 61 -0.17 12.15 22.90
C GLN A 61 -0.16 12.50 21.41
N ARG A 62 -1.28 13.02 20.90
CA ARG A 62 -1.44 13.34 19.49
C ARG A 62 -2.25 14.63 19.32
N ALA A 63 -1.93 15.39 18.28
CA ALA A 63 -2.73 16.52 17.83
C ALA A 63 -2.94 16.42 16.33
N THR A 64 -4.18 16.62 15.90
CA THR A 64 -4.58 16.63 14.49
C THR A 64 -5.11 18.01 14.15
N LEU A 65 -4.43 18.70 13.24
CA LEU A 65 -4.80 20.02 12.75
C LEU A 65 -5.36 19.88 11.34
N LEU A 66 -6.54 20.44 11.09
CA LEU A 66 -7.17 20.45 9.79
C LEU A 66 -7.30 21.88 9.29
N ASP A 67 -6.95 22.11 8.03
CA ASP A 67 -7.28 23.30 7.28
C ASP A 67 -8.23 22.90 6.14
N LEU A 68 -9.53 23.17 6.36
CA LEU A 68 -10.63 22.88 5.45
C LEU A 68 -10.59 23.77 4.19
N GLN A 69 -9.93 24.92 4.27
CA GLN A 69 -9.76 25.81 3.14
C GLN A 69 -8.66 25.30 2.19
N HIS A 70 -7.57 24.77 2.73
CA HIS A 70 -6.39 24.37 1.96
C HIS A 70 -6.28 22.86 1.68
N ASN A 71 -7.26 22.06 2.14
CA ASN A 71 -7.21 20.61 2.07
C ASN A 71 -5.96 20.04 2.75
N VAL A 72 -5.68 20.49 3.98
CA VAL A 72 -4.48 20.07 4.72
C VAL A 72 -4.88 19.39 6.02
N LYS A 73 -4.22 18.27 6.30
CA LYS A 73 -4.25 17.59 7.58
C LYS A 73 -2.81 17.52 8.10
N MET A 74 -2.56 17.95 9.32
CA MET A 74 -1.30 17.73 10.02
C MET A 74 -1.54 16.87 11.24
N GLU A 75 -0.81 15.76 11.37
CA GLU A 75 -0.77 14.97 12.59
C GLU A 75 0.57 15.14 13.28
N ALA A 76 0.56 15.54 14.54
CA ALA A 76 1.73 15.62 15.40
C ALA A 76 1.62 14.60 16.54
N ARG A 77 2.70 13.88 16.83
CA ARG A 77 2.76 12.85 17.88
C ARG A 77 3.86 13.16 18.90
N TRP A 78 3.52 13.03 20.18
CA TRP A 78 4.38 13.21 21.35
C TRP A 78 4.64 11.82 21.98
N GLY A 79 5.87 11.58 22.47
CA GLY A 79 6.26 10.31 23.10
C GLY A 79 7.56 9.68 22.58
N GLY A 80 8.14 10.22 21.50
CA GLY A 80 9.50 9.89 21.03
C GLY A 80 10.57 10.87 21.55
N GLN A 81 11.83 10.70 21.10
CA GLN A 81 12.93 11.64 21.45
C GLN A 81 12.68 13.08 20.97
N GLN A 82 11.85 13.25 19.94
CA GLN A 82 11.46 14.53 19.33
C GLN A 82 9.99 14.44 18.88
N VAL A 83 9.31 15.58 18.76
CA VAL A 83 7.95 15.63 18.20
C VAL A 83 8.03 15.35 16.70
N GLY A 84 7.34 14.29 16.25
CA GLY A 84 7.19 13.99 14.84
C GLY A 84 5.86 14.54 14.32
N ALA A 85 5.89 15.24 13.19
CA ALA A 85 4.70 15.78 12.54
C ALA A 85 4.66 15.42 11.06
N LYS A 86 3.46 15.12 10.57
CA LYS A 86 3.20 14.70 9.19
C LYS A 86 2.10 15.56 8.59
N VAL A 87 2.32 16.10 7.40
CA VAL A 87 1.36 16.95 6.66
C VAL A 87 0.86 16.21 5.42
N GLU A 88 -0.44 16.11 5.24
CA GLU A 88 -1.10 15.33 4.19
C GLU A 88 -2.28 16.10 3.59
N ASP A 89 -2.78 15.61 2.45
CA ASP A 89 -4.08 16.07 1.95
C ASP A 89 -5.20 15.50 2.83
N LEU A 90 -6.10 16.36 3.29
CA LEU A 90 -7.23 15.96 4.15
C LEU A 90 -8.22 15.05 3.42
N TYR A 91 -8.52 15.38 2.16
CA TYR A 91 -9.50 14.69 1.33
C TYR A 91 -9.00 14.54 -0.10
N ILE A 92 -9.17 13.34 -0.65
CA ILE A 92 -8.89 13.02 -2.05
C ILE A 92 -10.20 12.49 -2.66
N PRO A 93 -10.83 13.21 -3.61
CA PRO A 93 -12.16 12.88 -4.14
C PRO A 93 -12.40 11.46 -4.69
N GLN A 94 -11.34 10.71 -4.98
CA GLN A 94 -11.38 9.36 -5.55
C GLN A 94 -10.82 8.29 -4.58
N ALA A 95 -10.36 8.69 -3.39
CA ALA A 95 -9.93 7.75 -2.36
C ALA A 95 -11.17 7.28 -1.58
N GLY A 96 -11.31 5.96 -1.39
CA GLY A 96 -12.33 5.46 -0.47
C GLY A 96 -12.01 5.83 0.95
N SER A 97 -12.84 6.68 1.52
CA SER A 97 -12.93 6.82 2.96
C SER A 97 -13.94 5.75 3.40
N PHE A 98 -13.47 4.58 3.83
CA PHE A 98 -14.36 3.55 4.35
C PHE A 98 -15.09 4.12 5.57
N HIS A 99 -16.42 4.02 5.52
CA HIS A 99 -17.26 4.20 6.70
C HIS A 99 -17.89 2.87 6.99
N ASP A 100 -17.67 2.37 8.20
CA ASP A 100 -18.59 1.39 8.75
C ASP A 100 -19.97 2.05 8.79
N ILE A 101 -20.93 1.43 8.10
CA ILE A 101 -22.33 1.67 8.41
C ILE A 101 -22.47 1.19 9.85
N TRP A 102 -22.62 2.13 10.78
CA TRP A 102 -22.71 1.78 12.20
C TRP A 102 -23.97 0.95 12.46
N ASN A 103 -25.05 1.22 11.70
CA ASN A 103 -26.35 0.56 11.84
C ASN A 103 -27.14 0.61 10.53
N ASP A 104 -27.84 -0.48 10.22
CA ASP A 104 -28.83 -0.57 9.15
C ASP A 104 -30.25 -0.29 9.67
N SER A 105 -30.51 -0.55 10.95
CA SER A 105 -31.80 -0.32 11.59
C SER A 105 -31.67 0.42 12.92
N LEU A 106 -32.74 1.10 13.34
CA LEU A 106 -32.79 1.88 14.57
C LEU A 106 -34.12 1.68 15.30
N THR A 107 -34.06 1.35 16.59
CA THR A 107 -35.23 1.12 17.44
C THR A 107 -35.16 2.01 18.68
N ALA A 108 -36.21 2.80 18.94
CA ALA A 108 -36.30 3.57 20.18
C ALA A 108 -36.53 2.65 21.38
N THR A 109 -35.76 2.82 22.45
CA THR A 109 -35.88 1.97 23.66
C THR A 109 -36.83 2.56 24.72
N GLY A 110 -37.20 3.83 24.56
CA GLY A 110 -37.98 4.59 25.54
C GLY A 110 -37.16 5.15 26.71
N ARG A 111 -35.86 4.84 26.82
CA ARG A 111 -34.99 5.39 27.87
C ARG A 111 -34.53 6.81 27.53
N THR A 112 -34.35 7.61 28.58
CA THR A 112 -33.82 8.98 28.47
C THR A 112 -32.68 9.21 29.47
N ALA A 113 -31.79 10.16 29.17
CA ALA A 113 -30.71 10.58 30.06
C ALA A 113 -30.40 12.07 29.85
N GLU A 114 -29.95 12.76 30.90
CA GLU A 114 -29.40 14.11 30.78
C GLU A 114 -27.90 14.04 30.49
N ILE A 115 -27.46 14.62 29.37
CA ILE A 115 -26.06 14.63 28.93
C ILE A 115 -25.72 16.06 28.50
N VAL A 116 -24.68 16.65 29.11
CA VAL A 116 -24.26 18.06 28.88
C VAL A 116 -25.45 19.04 29.00
N GLY A 117 -26.36 18.80 29.95
CA GLY A 117 -27.52 19.66 30.19
C GLY A 117 -28.65 19.54 29.16
N HIS A 118 -28.65 18.47 28.35
CA HIS A 118 -29.69 18.19 27.37
C HIS A 118 -30.30 16.81 27.58
N THR A 119 -31.64 16.75 27.50
CA THR A 119 -32.38 15.49 27.50
C THR A 119 -32.13 14.72 26.21
N CYS A 120 -31.49 13.56 26.34
CA CYS A 120 -31.21 12.64 25.24
C CYS A 120 -32.14 11.44 25.27
N ARG A 121 -32.50 10.93 24.09
CA ARG A 121 -33.31 9.70 23.92
C ARG A 121 -32.44 8.57 23.41
N GLU A 122 -32.53 7.43 24.08
CA GLU A 122 -31.78 6.25 23.67
C GLU A 122 -32.44 5.53 22.50
N HIS A 123 -31.63 5.22 21.51
CA HIS A 123 -31.96 4.35 20.40
C HIS A 123 -30.95 3.20 20.35
N TRP A 124 -31.44 2.02 20.03
CA TRP A 124 -30.65 0.83 19.76
C TRP A 124 -30.56 0.63 18.25
N GLY A 125 -29.34 0.66 17.70
CA GLY A 125 -29.05 0.39 16.32
C GLY A 125 -28.47 -1.00 16.13
N THR A 126 -28.81 -1.65 15.01
CA THR A 126 -28.24 -2.96 14.62
C THR A 126 -27.70 -2.90 13.19
N SER A 127 -26.61 -3.63 12.93
CA SER A 127 -26.11 -3.89 11.57
C SER A 127 -25.83 -5.38 11.38
N ASN A 128 -26.08 -5.88 10.15
CA ASN A 128 -25.80 -7.26 9.73
C ASN A 128 -26.26 -8.36 10.72
N GLU A 129 -27.34 -8.12 11.46
CA GLU A 129 -27.93 -9.02 12.48
C GLU A 129 -27.02 -9.42 13.67
N ARG A 130 -25.79 -8.89 13.77
CA ARG A 130 -24.79 -9.31 14.77
C ARG A 130 -24.20 -8.16 15.60
N ASP A 131 -24.13 -6.97 15.01
CA ASP A 131 -23.50 -5.82 15.64
C ASP A 131 -24.57 -4.89 16.23
N SER A 132 -24.26 -4.26 17.37
CA SER A 132 -25.19 -3.41 18.10
C SER A 132 -24.52 -2.14 18.60
N SER A 133 -25.18 -1.01 18.36
CA SER A 133 -24.79 0.29 18.87
C SER A 133 -25.95 0.95 19.62
N TRP A 134 -25.65 1.79 20.59
CA TRP A 134 -26.63 2.58 21.33
C TRP A 134 -26.30 4.05 21.20
N TYR A 135 -27.33 4.84 20.86
CA TYR A 135 -27.22 6.27 20.60
C TYR A 135 -28.10 7.03 21.58
N TRP A 136 -27.51 7.97 22.31
CA TRP A 136 -28.24 8.94 23.11
C TRP A 136 -28.42 10.20 22.28
N THR A 137 -29.49 10.19 21.49
CA THR A 137 -29.79 11.18 20.46
C THR A 137 -30.32 12.49 21.04
N THR A 138 -30.02 13.60 20.38
CA THR A 138 -30.44 14.95 20.75
C THR A 138 -30.80 15.78 19.53
N THR A 139 -31.53 16.88 19.72
CA THR A 139 -31.72 17.94 18.71
C THR A 139 -30.87 19.19 18.99
N ALA A 140 -30.10 19.19 20.08
CA ALA A 140 -29.18 20.25 20.43
C ALA A 140 -27.99 20.34 19.45
N HIS A 141 -27.34 21.51 19.41
CA HIS A 141 -26.13 21.78 18.61
C HIS A 141 -26.19 21.35 17.12
N PRO A 142 -27.23 21.72 16.35
CA PRO A 142 -27.39 21.27 14.96
C PRO A 142 -26.20 21.64 14.05
N LYS A 143 -25.54 22.77 14.31
CA LYS A 143 -24.34 23.21 13.57
C LYS A 143 -23.16 22.24 13.76
N LEU A 144 -22.92 21.79 15.00
CA LEU A 144 -21.82 20.88 15.33
C LEU A 144 -21.98 19.55 14.60
N PHE A 145 -23.15 18.94 14.70
CA PHE A 145 -23.40 17.63 14.09
C PHE A 145 -23.49 17.71 12.56
N SER A 146 -23.93 18.84 12.01
CA SER A 146 -23.84 19.10 10.56
C SER A 146 -22.39 19.12 10.09
N ASP A 147 -21.49 19.77 10.84
CA ASP A 147 -20.07 19.83 10.48
C ASP A 147 -19.39 18.45 10.62
N LEU A 148 -19.64 17.75 11.73
CA LEU A 148 -19.10 16.39 11.96
C LEU A 148 -19.50 15.43 10.82
N ARG A 149 -20.73 15.50 10.31
CA ARG A 149 -21.16 14.70 9.15
C ARG A 149 -20.30 14.92 7.93
N VAL A 150 -19.77 16.12 7.73
CA VAL A 150 -19.00 16.45 6.52
C VAL A 150 -17.55 15.98 6.69
N TRP A 151 -16.82 16.54 7.65
CA TRP A 151 -15.36 16.37 7.70
C TRP A 151 -14.87 15.24 8.60
N ALA A 152 -15.63 14.79 9.61
CA ALA A 152 -15.17 13.70 10.49
C ALA A 152 -14.97 12.40 9.70
N ARG A 153 -15.70 12.28 8.60
CA ARG A 153 -15.59 11.21 7.61
C ARG A 153 -14.20 11.12 6.94
N TRP A 154 -13.41 12.19 6.98
CA TRP A 154 -12.05 12.19 6.42
C TRP A 154 -11.00 11.80 7.47
N LEU A 155 -11.42 11.49 8.70
CA LEU A 155 -10.55 11.03 9.78
C LEU A 155 -10.67 9.52 9.93
N THR A 156 -9.62 8.79 9.59
CA THR A 156 -9.64 7.33 9.50
C THR A 156 -8.53 6.67 10.33
N GLU A 157 -8.03 7.36 11.36
CA GLU A 157 -6.93 6.85 12.21
C GLU A 157 -7.23 6.98 13.70
N GLY A 158 -7.21 5.84 14.41
CA GLY A 158 -7.33 5.78 15.86
C GLY A 158 -8.72 6.19 16.34
N ASP A 159 -8.83 6.80 17.52
CA ASP A 159 -10.14 7.12 18.10
C ASP A 159 -10.93 8.15 17.27
N LEU A 160 -10.28 8.99 16.47
CA LEU A 160 -10.94 10.02 15.66
C LEU A 160 -11.91 9.46 14.62
N GLU A 161 -11.71 8.22 14.16
CA GLU A 161 -12.62 7.58 13.19
C GLU A 161 -14.04 7.39 13.74
N HIS A 162 -14.17 7.29 15.07
CA HIS A 162 -15.44 7.06 15.75
C HIS A 162 -16.26 8.35 15.92
N LEU A 163 -15.68 9.54 15.63
CA LEU A 163 -16.41 10.81 15.73
C LEU A 163 -17.62 10.88 14.79
N ILE A 164 -17.60 10.13 13.68
CA ILE A 164 -18.72 10.06 12.74
C ILE A 164 -19.97 9.42 13.38
N ALA A 165 -19.80 8.56 14.39
CA ALA A 165 -20.90 7.88 15.07
C ALA A 165 -21.85 8.87 15.78
N PHE A 166 -21.33 10.03 16.22
CA PHE A 166 -22.14 11.09 16.82
C PHE A 166 -23.10 11.77 15.84
N ALA A 167 -22.92 11.55 14.54
CA ALA A 167 -23.73 12.17 13.52
C ALA A 167 -24.16 11.16 12.44
N ASP A 168 -24.39 9.92 12.87
CA ASP A 168 -24.84 8.82 12.04
C ASP A 168 -26.07 9.21 11.19
N ARG A 169 -26.13 8.63 9.98
CA ARG A 169 -27.18 8.97 9.01
C ARG A 169 -28.55 8.49 9.48
N HIS A 170 -28.61 7.34 10.15
CA HIS A 170 -29.84 6.72 10.61
C HIS A 170 -30.22 7.17 12.03
N ALA A 171 -29.26 7.25 12.94
CA ALA A 171 -29.50 7.64 14.34
C ALA A 171 -29.63 9.15 14.55
N GLY A 172 -29.03 9.98 13.69
CA GLY A 172 -29.05 11.42 13.87
C GLY A 172 -27.91 11.93 14.77
N ALA A 173 -28.11 13.12 15.34
CA ALA A 173 -27.17 13.71 16.29
C ALA A 173 -27.25 12.98 17.64
N ALA A 174 -26.10 12.60 18.21
CA ALA A 174 -25.99 11.94 19.50
C ALA A 174 -24.94 12.60 20.39
N LEU A 175 -25.18 12.63 21.71
CA LEU A 175 -24.21 13.11 22.71
C LEU A 175 -23.44 11.98 23.39
N ARG A 176 -23.92 10.74 23.27
CA ARG A 176 -23.21 9.54 23.69
C ARG A 176 -23.49 8.46 22.66
N VAL A 177 -22.46 7.67 22.35
CA VAL A 177 -22.56 6.48 21.53
C VAL A 177 -21.77 5.35 22.20
N THR A 178 -22.34 4.16 22.25
CA THR A 178 -21.63 2.95 22.71
C THR A 178 -21.86 1.83 21.72
N TRP A 179 -20.87 0.97 21.50
CA TRP A 179 -20.96 -0.13 20.54
C TRP A 179 -20.44 -1.43 21.14
N SER A 180 -21.02 -2.54 20.69
CA SER A 180 -20.53 -3.89 21.00
C SER A 180 -19.22 -4.16 20.27
N LYS A 181 -18.62 -5.33 20.48
CA LYS A 181 -17.49 -5.76 19.65
C LYS A 181 -18.03 -6.08 18.26
N HIS A 182 -17.59 -5.36 17.23
CA HIS A 182 -17.99 -5.63 15.84
C HIS A 182 -17.19 -6.82 15.28
N GLU A 183 -17.77 -7.63 14.40
CA GLU A 183 -17.13 -8.85 13.85
C GLU A 183 -15.84 -8.55 13.07
N TYR A 184 -15.80 -7.40 12.38
CA TYR A 184 -14.64 -6.90 11.61
C TYR A 184 -14.24 -5.46 11.98
N GLY A 185 -14.74 -4.94 13.11
CA GLY A 185 -14.60 -3.54 13.51
C GLY A 185 -13.91 -3.32 14.86
N PRO A 186 -14.00 -2.11 15.44
CA PRO A 186 -13.29 -1.75 16.66
C PRO A 186 -13.74 -2.61 17.87
N PRO A 187 -12.89 -2.74 18.90
CA PRO A 187 -13.28 -3.40 20.14
C PRO A 187 -14.48 -2.68 20.77
N ALA A 188 -15.26 -3.40 21.59
CA ALA A 188 -16.40 -2.83 22.29
C ALA A 188 -15.98 -1.55 23.04
N GLY A 189 -16.71 -0.47 22.81
CA GLY A 189 -16.28 0.87 23.17
C GLY A 189 -17.43 1.84 23.39
N GLY A 190 -17.07 3.09 23.59
CA GLY A 190 -18.04 4.17 23.72
C GLY A 190 -17.37 5.53 23.81
N MET A 191 -18.08 6.55 23.38
CA MET A 191 -17.69 7.95 23.48
C MET A 191 -18.86 8.80 23.94
N GLU A 192 -18.55 9.83 24.73
CA GLU A 192 -19.54 10.76 25.25
C GLU A 192 -18.99 12.19 25.24
N PHE A 193 -19.81 13.16 24.86
CA PHE A 193 -19.53 14.57 25.10
C PHE A 193 -19.61 14.88 26.59
N ILE A 194 -18.54 15.49 27.12
CA ILE A 194 -18.49 15.97 28.51
C ILE A 194 -18.51 17.50 28.59
N ALA A 195 -18.21 18.19 27.50
CA ALA A 195 -18.33 19.65 27.41
C ALA A 195 -18.54 20.10 25.96
N ILE A 196 -19.40 21.11 25.76
CA ILE A 196 -19.58 21.81 24.47
C ILE A 196 -19.70 23.30 24.78
N THR A 197 -18.80 24.11 24.21
CA THR A 197 -18.77 25.56 24.43
C THR A 197 -18.76 26.29 23.08
N PRO A 198 -19.92 26.76 22.60
CA PRO A 198 -20.00 27.59 21.42
C PRO A 198 -19.36 28.97 21.65
N GLY A 199 -18.83 29.56 20.59
CA GLY A 199 -18.22 30.90 20.62
C GLY A 199 -16.75 30.85 20.26
N ARG A 200 -16.21 31.99 19.78
CA ARG A 200 -14.82 32.05 19.34
C ARG A 200 -13.88 31.92 20.55
N VAL A 201 -12.99 30.94 20.49
CA VAL A 201 -11.91 30.73 21.47
C VAL A 201 -10.58 30.77 20.72
N PRO A 202 -9.50 31.31 21.32
CA PRO A 202 -8.16 31.18 20.74
C PRO A 202 -7.81 29.71 20.47
N MET A 203 -7.14 29.46 19.34
CA MET A 203 -6.63 28.12 19.05
C MET A 203 -5.58 27.73 20.11
N PRO A 204 -5.50 26.45 20.49
CA PRO A 204 -4.58 26.01 21.51
C PRO A 204 -3.14 26.12 20.99
N GLU A 205 -2.22 26.54 21.85
CA GLU A 205 -0.80 26.45 21.55
C GLU A 205 -0.33 25.01 21.66
N LEU A 206 0.41 24.54 20.66
CA LEU A 206 1.01 23.20 20.65
C LEU A 206 2.52 23.34 20.80
N PRO A 207 3.16 22.56 21.71
CA PRO A 207 4.60 22.60 21.90
C PRO A 207 5.31 21.88 20.74
N MET A 208 5.57 22.61 19.67
CA MET A 208 6.13 22.13 18.40
C MET A 208 7.58 22.58 18.15
N THR A 209 8.21 23.27 19.11
CA THR A 209 9.60 23.72 18.99
C THR A 209 10.53 22.53 18.79
N GLY A 210 11.39 22.60 17.77
CA GLY A 210 12.23 21.48 17.37
C GLY A 210 11.43 20.25 16.91
N ALA A 211 10.21 20.36 16.41
CA ALA A 211 9.51 19.23 15.79
C ALA A 211 10.09 18.89 14.41
N ARG A 212 10.10 17.61 14.04
CA ARG A 212 10.44 17.14 12.70
C ARG A 212 9.19 17.04 11.85
N LEU A 213 9.12 17.79 10.76
CA LEU A 213 7.96 17.82 9.86
C LEU A 213 8.23 17.00 8.59
N VAL A 214 7.27 16.16 8.21
CA VAL A 214 7.30 15.39 6.96
C VAL A 214 6.08 15.75 6.12
N GLU A 215 6.28 16.31 4.94
CA GLU A 215 5.20 16.62 4.00
C GLU A 215 4.95 15.46 3.03
N GLN A 216 3.73 14.94 3.04
CA GLN A 216 3.25 13.81 2.24
C GLN A 216 1.99 14.16 1.43
N ARG A 217 1.88 15.42 0.99
CA ARG A 217 0.81 15.79 0.06
C ARG A 217 1.06 15.20 -1.31
N LEU A 218 -0.01 14.77 -1.97
CA LEU A 218 0.04 14.02 -3.22
C LEU A 218 0.72 14.82 -4.33
N ALA A 219 0.46 16.13 -4.42
CA ALA A 219 1.11 17.00 -5.40
C ALA A 219 2.65 17.01 -5.24
N TRP A 220 3.16 17.02 -4.01
CA TRP A 220 4.60 16.99 -3.73
C TRP A 220 5.22 15.62 -3.94
N ILE A 221 4.53 14.56 -3.52
CA ILE A 221 4.93 13.17 -3.79
C ILE A 221 5.05 12.95 -5.29
N ASN A 222 4.06 13.39 -6.06
CA ASN A 222 4.08 13.27 -7.52
C ASN A 222 5.18 14.13 -8.13
N ASN A 223 5.37 15.37 -7.66
CA ASN A 223 6.42 16.25 -8.17
C ASN A 223 7.82 15.61 -8.01
N SER A 224 8.15 15.16 -6.80
CA SER A 224 9.41 14.50 -6.45
C SER A 224 9.53 13.06 -6.96
N GLY A 225 8.41 12.46 -7.40
CA GLY A 225 8.34 11.09 -7.92
C GLY A 225 8.32 11.00 -9.45
N THR A 226 8.29 12.14 -10.15
CA THR A 226 8.14 12.20 -11.61
C THR A 226 9.42 12.65 -12.28
N GLY A 227 9.89 11.87 -13.24
CA GLY A 227 11.06 12.17 -14.03
C GLY A 227 10.84 13.20 -15.14
N ARG A 228 11.75 13.22 -16.11
CA ARG A 228 11.65 14.07 -17.30
C ARG A 228 10.37 13.75 -18.08
N LEU A 229 9.54 14.75 -18.31
CA LEU A 229 8.33 14.69 -19.11
C LEU A 229 8.25 15.89 -20.05
N PRO A 230 7.65 15.74 -21.24
CA PRO A 230 7.25 16.88 -22.06
C PRO A 230 6.26 17.79 -21.31
N ASP A 231 6.34 19.10 -21.54
CA ASP A 231 5.49 20.10 -20.86
C ASP A 231 4.00 19.78 -20.95
N TRP A 232 3.54 19.27 -22.09
CA TRP A 232 2.13 18.93 -22.31
C TRP A 232 1.65 17.74 -21.47
N MET A 233 2.51 16.73 -21.25
CA MET A 233 2.21 15.61 -20.36
C MET A 233 2.33 16.04 -18.90
N ARG A 234 3.30 16.88 -18.59
CA ARG A 234 3.51 17.41 -17.23
C ARG A 234 2.32 18.23 -16.76
N ALA A 235 1.69 18.99 -17.66
CA ALA A 235 0.49 19.77 -17.37
C ALA A 235 -0.69 18.92 -16.85
N TYR A 236 -0.73 17.61 -17.14
CA TYR A 236 -1.75 16.73 -16.57
C TYR A 236 -1.53 16.42 -15.09
N LEU A 237 -0.30 16.52 -14.58
CA LEU A 237 0.06 16.14 -13.21
C LEU A 237 -0.06 17.30 -12.22
N GLY A 238 -0.09 18.53 -12.72
CA GLY A 238 -0.23 19.73 -11.92
C GLY A 238 0.73 20.83 -12.33
N ASN A 239 0.61 21.97 -11.65
CA ASN A 239 1.33 23.20 -11.98
C ASN A 239 2.63 23.38 -11.18
N LEU A 240 3.04 22.36 -10.42
CA LEU A 240 4.29 22.43 -9.67
C LEU A 240 5.49 22.34 -10.63
N PRO A 241 6.50 23.21 -10.46
CA PRO A 241 7.70 23.17 -11.28
C PRO A 241 8.41 21.82 -11.10
N PRO A 242 9.06 21.29 -12.16
CA PRO A 242 9.78 20.02 -12.08
C PRO A 242 10.85 20.05 -10.98
N ASP A 243 10.88 18.99 -10.17
CA ASP A 243 11.94 18.81 -9.19
C ASP A 243 13.27 18.44 -9.87
N SER A 244 14.34 19.15 -9.51
CA SER A 244 15.67 18.98 -10.14
C SER A 244 16.29 17.61 -9.88
N LEU A 245 15.98 16.96 -8.76
CA LEU A 245 16.57 15.67 -8.40
C LEU A 245 16.04 14.56 -9.33
N PRO A 246 14.72 14.29 -9.44
CA PRO A 246 14.18 13.33 -10.41
C PRO A 246 14.63 13.58 -11.84
N LEU A 247 14.75 14.84 -12.27
CA LEU A 247 15.23 15.18 -13.60
C LEU A 247 16.65 14.67 -13.85
N ALA A 248 17.56 14.81 -12.87
CA ALA A 248 18.93 14.29 -12.97
C ALA A 248 18.97 12.75 -13.09
N TYR A 249 18.01 12.06 -12.45
CA TYR A 249 17.91 10.61 -12.47
C TYR A 249 17.04 10.05 -13.60
N SER A 250 16.42 10.88 -14.43
CA SER A 250 15.62 10.40 -15.56
C SER A 250 16.48 10.11 -16.79
N PRO A 251 16.22 9.03 -17.55
CA PRO A 251 16.90 8.80 -18.82
C PRO A 251 16.58 9.92 -19.81
N ALA A 252 17.53 10.23 -20.70
CA ALA A 252 17.28 11.10 -21.84
C ALA A 252 16.34 10.40 -22.84
N PRO A 253 15.62 11.16 -23.68
CA PRO A 253 14.85 10.58 -24.79
C PRO A 253 15.72 9.71 -25.69
N VAL A 254 15.13 8.63 -26.20
CA VAL A 254 15.78 7.67 -27.11
C VAL A 254 14.90 7.54 -28.36
N ASP A 255 15.50 7.73 -29.54
CA ASP A 255 14.81 7.39 -30.78
C ASP A 255 14.73 5.87 -30.94
N ARG A 256 13.51 5.34 -30.90
CA ARG A 256 13.22 3.91 -31.03
C ARG A 256 12.99 3.47 -32.49
N GLY A 257 13.05 4.39 -33.46
CA GLY A 257 12.72 4.09 -34.85
C GLY A 257 11.24 3.80 -35.09
N ILE A 258 10.36 4.22 -34.17
CA ILE A 258 8.91 4.08 -34.32
C ILE A 258 8.44 5.04 -35.42
N PRO A 259 7.71 4.56 -36.45
CA PRO A 259 7.25 5.41 -37.54
C PRO A 259 6.23 6.45 -37.07
N ASP A 260 6.12 7.54 -37.82
CA ASP A 260 5.11 8.57 -37.59
C ASP A 260 3.69 8.01 -37.71
N ASN A 261 2.79 8.57 -36.89
CA ASN A 261 1.36 8.31 -37.04
C ASN A 261 0.88 8.81 -38.40
N ARG A 262 0.28 7.92 -39.18
CA ARG A 262 -0.34 8.28 -40.45
C ARG A 262 -1.63 9.05 -40.24
N PHE A 263 -2.38 8.73 -39.19
CA PHE A 263 -3.56 9.47 -38.80
C PHE A 263 -3.20 10.65 -37.90
N ILE A 264 -3.54 11.86 -38.34
CA ILE A 264 -3.48 13.09 -37.56
C ILE A 264 -4.91 13.59 -37.36
N GLY A 265 -5.35 13.73 -36.11
CA GLY A 265 -6.67 14.28 -35.80
C GLY A 265 -7.36 13.60 -34.62
N LYS A 266 -8.69 13.53 -34.67
CA LYS A 266 -9.54 13.01 -33.59
C LYS A 266 -10.53 11.97 -34.08
N LEU A 267 -10.78 10.96 -33.25
CA LEU A 267 -11.75 9.89 -33.48
C LEU A 267 -12.47 9.58 -32.15
N THR A 268 -13.77 9.32 -32.22
CA THR A 268 -14.52 8.75 -31.10
C THR A 268 -15.35 7.57 -31.55
N ALA A 269 -15.53 6.59 -30.67
CA ALA A 269 -16.37 5.42 -30.88
C ALA A 269 -17.19 5.10 -29.64
N GLU A 270 -18.30 4.39 -29.81
CA GLU A 270 -19.18 3.99 -28.72
C GLU A 270 -19.56 2.51 -28.86
N THR A 271 -19.53 1.76 -27.75
CA THR A 271 -20.11 0.41 -27.65
C THR A 271 -21.30 0.46 -26.68
N PRO A 272 -22.54 0.31 -27.16
CA PRO A 272 -23.70 0.21 -26.31
C PRO A 272 -23.84 -1.22 -25.74
N THR A 273 -23.99 -1.32 -24.43
CA THR A 273 -24.28 -2.54 -23.68
C THR A 273 -25.66 -2.44 -23.03
N ARG A 274 -26.43 -3.53 -23.04
CA ARG A 274 -27.68 -3.62 -22.31
C ARG A 274 -27.42 -4.32 -20.99
N TYR A 275 -27.60 -3.59 -19.90
CA TYR A 275 -27.58 -4.12 -18.55
C TYR A 275 -29.02 -4.44 -18.13
N ILE A 276 -29.25 -5.64 -17.61
CA ILE A 276 -30.52 -6.05 -17.02
C ILE A 276 -30.27 -6.22 -15.53
N ASP A 277 -30.96 -5.45 -14.70
CA ASP A 277 -30.80 -5.52 -13.25
C ASP A 277 -31.61 -6.67 -12.63
N GLU A 278 -31.52 -6.78 -11.30
CA GLU A 278 -32.21 -7.81 -10.50
C GLU A 278 -33.75 -7.70 -10.55
N HIS A 279 -34.28 -6.55 -10.99
CA HIS A 279 -35.71 -6.28 -11.16
C HIS A 279 -36.17 -6.46 -12.61
N SER A 280 -35.30 -6.94 -13.49
CA SER A 280 -35.51 -7.04 -14.95
C SER A 280 -35.67 -5.70 -15.66
N ASP A 281 -35.24 -4.59 -15.03
CA ASP A 281 -35.19 -3.30 -15.69
C ASP A 281 -33.96 -3.24 -16.60
N THR A 282 -34.19 -2.81 -17.84
CA THR A 282 -33.12 -2.73 -18.85
C THR A 282 -32.57 -1.32 -18.89
N THR A 283 -31.31 -1.15 -18.49
CA THR A 283 -30.58 0.12 -18.60
C THR A 283 -29.58 0.04 -19.76
N LEU A 284 -29.59 1.05 -20.63
CA LEU A 284 -28.57 1.19 -21.67
C LEU A 284 -27.33 1.84 -21.09
N ARG A 285 -26.20 1.15 -21.15
CA ARG A 285 -24.87 1.66 -20.80
C ARG A 285 -24.04 1.80 -22.08
N VAL A 286 -23.14 2.78 -22.11
CA VAL A 286 -22.36 3.10 -23.33
C VAL A 286 -20.91 3.31 -22.94
N ALA A 287 -20.03 2.41 -23.40
CA ALA A 287 -18.59 2.58 -23.33
C ALA A 287 -18.16 3.59 -24.40
N LYS A 288 -17.36 4.60 -24.03
CA LYS A 288 -16.91 5.68 -24.90
C LYS A 288 -15.41 5.66 -25.09
N TYR A 289 -15.00 5.58 -26.35
CA TYR A 289 -13.61 5.61 -26.79
C TYR A 289 -13.30 6.97 -27.39
N SER A 290 -12.19 7.57 -26.99
CA SER A 290 -11.65 8.80 -27.61
C SER A 290 -10.21 8.62 -27.99
N TYR A 291 -9.85 9.08 -29.19
CA TYR A 291 -8.50 9.07 -29.71
C TYR A 291 -8.13 10.44 -30.26
N TRP A 292 -6.92 10.88 -29.95
CA TRP A 292 -6.27 12.04 -30.55
C TRP A 292 -4.85 11.67 -30.94
N ALA A 293 -4.39 12.16 -32.10
CA ALA A 293 -3.00 12.04 -32.48
C ALA A 293 -2.51 13.21 -33.35
N ASP A 294 -1.22 13.50 -33.21
CA ASP A 294 -0.41 14.17 -34.23
C ASP A 294 0.66 13.19 -34.77
N ALA A 295 1.63 13.69 -35.55
CA ALA A 295 2.65 12.83 -36.18
C ALA A 295 3.47 12.01 -35.17
N ARG A 296 3.75 12.55 -33.96
CA ARG A 296 4.67 11.98 -32.97
C ARG A 296 4.04 11.74 -31.61
N ARG A 297 2.76 12.08 -31.42
CA ARG A 297 2.07 12.01 -30.14
C ARG A 297 0.67 11.45 -30.31
N ALA A 298 0.19 10.77 -29.29
CA ALA A 298 -1.18 10.29 -29.27
C ALA A 298 -1.74 10.17 -27.85
N VAL A 299 -3.07 10.18 -27.76
CA VAL A 299 -3.83 9.95 -26.53
C VAL A 299 -5.02 9.04 -26.86
N LEU A 300 -5.20 7.96 -26.09
CA LEU A 300 -6.42 7.17 -26.02
C LEU A 300 -7.10 7.34 -24.66
N GLN A 301 -8.43 7.32 -24.68
CA GLN A 301 -9.26 7.27 -23.49
C GLN A 301 -10.38 6.25 -23.69
N LEU A 302 -10.64 5.45 -22.67
CA LEU A 302 -11.80 4.58 -22.57
C LEU A 302 -12.53 4.95 -21.28
N ASN A 303 -13.79 5.33 -21.41
CA ASN A 303 -14.71 5.48 -20.29
C ASN A 303 -15.75 4.36 -20.41
N ASP A 304 -15.61 3.31 -19.60
CA ASP A 304 -16.51 2.16 -19.60
C ASP A 304 -17.31 2.13 -18.29
N PRO A 305 -18.64 2.32 -18.33
CA PRO A 305 -19.48 2.27 -17.15
C PRO A 305 -19.59 0.87 -16.51
N GLU A 306 -19.22 -0.22 -17.21
CA GLU A 306 -19.23 -1.59 -16.66
C GLU A 306 -17.93 -1.97 -15.94
N ASP A 307 -16.80 -1.38 -16.33
CA ASP A 307 -15.46 -1.67 -15.76
C ASP A 307 -15.10 -0.69 -14.63
N GLU A 308 -16.15 -0.12 -14.01
CA GLU A 308 -16.18 0.86 -12.91
C GLU A 308 -15.37 2.17 -13.13
N GLY A 309 -14.58 2.38 -14.20
CA GLY A 309 -13.82 3.64 -14.35
C GLY A 309 -13.23 4.00 -15.72
N THR A 310 -12.19 4.84 -15.71
CA THR A 310 -11.61 5.48 -16.90
C THR A 310 -10.16 5.06 -17.11
N ILE A 311 -9.83 4.62 -18.32
CA ILE A 311 -8.47 4.33 -18.77
C ILE A 311 -7.98 5.50 -19.61
N PHE A 312 -6.80 6.01 -19.27
CA PHE A 312 -6.10 7.05 -20.01
C PHE A 312 -4.75 6.50 -20.49
N TYR A 313 -4.42 6.73 -21.75
CA TYR A 313 -3.14 6.35 -22.32
C TYR A 313 -2.61 7.51 -23.17
N ALA A 314 -1.39 7.97 -22.91
CA ALA A 314 -0.75 9.01 -23.69
C ALA A 314 0.67 8.61 -24.06
N VAL A 315 1.11 8.98 -25.26
CA VAL A 315 2.44 8.66 -25.77
C VAL A 315 3.06 9.88 -26.45
N ASP A 316 4.36 10.05 -26.23
CA ASP A 316 5.22 10.99 -26.96
C ASP A 316 6.43 10.21 -27.50
N LEU A 317 6.45 10.01 -28.82
CA LEU A 317 7.47 9.24 -29.52
C LEU A 317 8.83 9.94 -29.55
N ASP A 318 8.84 11.28 -29.47
CA ASP A 318 10.09 12.05 -29.47
C ASP A 318 10.74 12.05 -28.09
N ALA A 319 9.93 11.93 -27.04
CA ALA A 319 10.40 11.93 -25.66
C ALA A 319 10.73 10.53 -25.11
N ASP A 320 10.42 9.45 -25.85
CA ASP A 320 10.47 8.06 -25.38
C ASP A 320 9.62 7.86 -24.11
N VAL A 321 8.38 8.37 -24.11
CA VAL A 321 7.50 8.34 -22.92
C VAL A 321 6.12 7.82 -23.25
N VAL A 322 5.66 6.90 -22.41
CA VAL A 322 4.26 6.51 -22.29
C VAL A 322 3.75 6.81 -20.88
N MET A 323 2.50 7.29 -20.80
CA MET A 323 1.77 7.55 -19.58
C MET A 323 0.45 6.77 -19.61
N VAL A 324 0.18 6.01 -18.55
CA VAL A 324 -1.00 5.15 -18.44
C VAL A 324 -1.68 5.38 -17.09
N SER A 325 -2.94 5.80 -17.10
CA SER A 325 -3.77 5.79 -15.90
C SER A 325 -4.86 4.76 -16.03
N ARG A 326 -5.10 4.03 -14.95
CA ARG A 326 -6.24 3.16 -14.79
C ARG A 326 -6.95 3.57 -13.51
N ASN A 327 -8.15 4.09 -13.67
CA ASN A 327 -9.08 4.20 -12.57
C ASN A 327 -9.95 2.95 -12.61
N GLU A 328 -9.61 1.94 -11.79
CA GLU A 328 -10.35 0.66 -11.72
C GLU A 328 -11.70 0.79 -11.01
N GLY A 329 -12.14 2.03 -10.70
CA GLY A 329 -13.54 2.33 -10.43
C GLY A 329 -14.11 1.90 -9.09
N HIS A 330 -13.47 0.92 -8.50
CA HIS A 330 -13.38 0.66 -7.10
C HIS A 330 -13.09 1.95 -6.34
N GLY A 331 -14.13 2.53 -5.73
CA GLY A 331 -14.07 3.75 -4.94
C GLY A 331 -13.22 3.66 -3.67
N HIS A 332 -12.24 2.74 -3.61
CA HIS A 332 -11.42 2.41 -2.45
C HIS A 332 -9.91 2.58 -2.63
N VAL A 333 -9.42 3.07 -3.78
CA VAL A 333 -7.97 3.29 -4.02
C VAL A 333 -7.72 4.57 -4.83
N ILE A 334 -6.76 5.39 -4.41
CA ILE A 334 -6.30 6.54 -5.21
C ILE A 334 -5.82 6.02 -6.58
N PRO A 335 -6.35 6.51 -7.71
CA PRO A 335 -5.99 6.02 -9.03
C PRO A 335 -4.49 6.12 -9.28
N LYS A 336 -3.93 5.15 -10.00
CA LYS A 336 -2.49 5.12 -10.28
C LYS A 336 -2.23 5.67 -11.67
N LEU A 337 -1.11 6.36 -11.80
CA LEU A 337 -0.54 6.77 -13.06
C LEU A 337 0.84 6.14 -13.22
N GLU A 338 1.00 5.31 -14.23
CA GLU A 338 2.29 4.69 -14.58
C GLU A 338 2.93 5.47 -15.71
N ILE A 339 4.22 5.75 -15.58
CA ILE A 339 5.05 6.40 -16.61
C ILE A 339 6.20 5.44 -16.93
N ALA A 340 6.37 5.12 -18.20
CA ALA A 340 7.40 4.20 -18.68
C ALA A 340 8.03 4.70 -19.98
N SER A 341 9.10 4.01 -20.43
CA SER A 341 9.69 4.19 -21.75
C SER A 341 8.94 3.39 -22.82
N LEU A 342 9.22 3.65 -24.09
CA LEU A 342 8.67 2.90 -25.22
C LEU A 342 9.41 1.57 -25.46
N GLU A 343 10.20 1.09 -24.51
CA GLU A 343 10.86 -0.22 -24.64
C GLU A 343 9.88 -1.40 -24.53
N THR A 344 8.77 -1.19 -23.83
CA THR A 344 7.77 -2.24 -23.52
C THR A 344 6.49 -2.11 -24.35
N VAL A 345 6.48 -1.22 -25.34
CA VAL A 345 5.30 -0.98 -26.19
C VAL A 345 5.35 -1.81 -27.47
N GLY A 346 4.22 -1.84 -28.17
CA GLY A 346 4.06 -2.56 -29.43
C GLY A 346 3.10 -3.74 -29.30
N LEU A 347 2.21 -3.88 -30.27
CA LEU A 347 1.26 -4.98 -30.37
C LEU A 347 1.80 -6.07 -31.28
N ASN A 348 2.84 -6.80 -30.84
CA ASN A 348 3.51 -7.80 -31.67
C ASN A 348 2.55 -8.89 -32.18
N GLU A 349 1.54 -9.26 -31.39
CA GLU A 349 0.53 -10.26 -31.74
C GLU A 349 -0.49 -9.73 -32.77
N PHE A 350 -0.60 -8.41 -32.94
CA PHE A 350 -1.58 -7.79 -33.85
C PHE A 350 -1.12 -7.79 -35.33
N GLY A 351 0.15 -8.13 -35.60
CA GLY A 351 0.67 -8.35 -36.95
C GLY A 351 0.25 -7.30 -37.99
N ARG A 352 -0.39 -7.77 -39.07
CA ARG A 352 -0.93 -6.92 -40.15
C ARG A 352 -2.35 -6.40 -39.88
N GLY A 353 -2.97 -6.75 -38.76
CA GLY A 353 -4.37 -6.53 -38.44
C GLY A 353 -5.15 -7.85 -38.41
N LEU A 354 -6.49 -7.75 -38.31
CA LEU A 354 -7.39 -8.89 -38.41
C LEU A 354 -7.38 -9.47 -39.82
N GLU A 355 -6.81 -10.66 -39.98
CA GLU A 355 -6.81 -11.45 -41.23
C GLU A 355 -8.09 -12.29 -41.31
N LEU A 356 -9.20 -11.65 -41.69
CA LEU A 356 -10.51 -12.30 -41.84
C LEU A 356 -10.98 -12.27 -43.30
N GLU A 357 -11.71 -13.31 -43.71
CA GLU A 357 -12.43 -13.32 -44.98
C GLU A 357 -13.77 -12.61 -44.85
N PHE A 358 -14.08 -11.71 -45.80
CA PHE A 358 -15.28 -10.87 -45.76
C PHE A 358 -16.16 -11.06 -46.99
N ALA A 359 -17.42 -11.46 -46.79
CA ALA A 359 -18.43 -11.56 -47.83
C ALA A 359 -19.35 -10.33 -47.85
N PRO A 360 -19.42 -9.56 -48.96
CA PRO A 360 -20.34 -8.43 -49.08
C PRO A 360 -21.80 -8.90 -49.06
N GLN A 361 -22.67 -8.14 -48.42
CA GLN A 361 -24.10 -8.45 -48.29
C GLN A 361 -25.00 -7.58 -49.18
N GLY A 362 -24.46 -6.60 -49.91
CA GLY A 362 -25.25 -5.68 -50.72
C GLY A 362 -26.17 -4.75 -49.91
N ARG A 363 -25.99 -4.67 -48.59
CA ARG A 363 -26.73 -3.77 -47.70
C ARG A 363 -25.90 -2.53 -47.40
N TYR A 364 -26.53 -1.36 -47.45
CA TYR A 364 -25.85 -0.08 -47.30
C TYR A 364 -26.43 0.75 -46.16
N GLN A 365 -25.55 1.47 -45.46
CA GLN A 365 -25.90 2.44 -44.43
C GLN A 365 -25.00 3.67 -44.56
N THR A 366 -25.52 4.86 -44.23
CA THR A 366 -24.68 6.07 -44.12
C THR A 366 -24.20 6.21 -42.69
N ILE A 367 -22.88 6.16 -42.48
CA ILE A 367 -22.24 6.34 -41.17
C ILE A 367 -21.21 7.47 -41.28
N LEU A 368 -21.31 8.48 -40.41
CA LEU A 368 -20.46 9.69 -40.44
C LEU A 368 -20.38 10.34 -41.83
N GLY A 369 -21.52 10.41 -42.53
CA GLY A 369 -21.63 10.99 -43.87
C GLY A 369 -21.03 10.16 -45.00
N ARG A 370 -20.58 8.92 -44.73
CA ARG A 370 -20.01 8.00 -45.71
C ARG A 370 -20.96 6.86 -46.01
N LYS A 371 -21.07 6.47 -47.27
CA LYS A 371 -21.80 5.28 -47.68
C LYS A 371 -20.97 4.03 -47.34
N CYS A 372 -21.53 3.16 -46.51
CA CYS A 372 -20.89 1.95 -46.03
C CYS A 372 -21.66 0.71 -46.49
N GLU A 373 -20.94 -0.33 -46.91
CA GLU A 373 -21.50 -1.66 -47.22
C GLU A 373 -21.30 -2.61 -46.02
N LEU A 374 -22.30 -3.43 -45.76
CA LEU A 374 -22.21 -4.51 -44.77
C LEU A 374 -21.45 -5.69 -45.36
N HIS A 375 -20.44 -6.13 -44.64
CA HIS A 375 -19.73 -7.38 -44.88
C HIS A 375 -19.89 -8.31 -43.68
N THR A 376 -19.92 -9.60 -43.96
CA THR A 376 -19.90 -10.65 -42.93
C THR A 376 -18.61 -11.45 -42.96
N ALA A 377 -18.15 -11.87 -41.78
CA ALA A 377 -16.99 -12.75 -41.61
C ALA A 377 -17.42 -14.06 -40.94
N PRO A 378 -16.72 -15.19 -41.17
CA PRO A 378 -17.10 -16.49 -40.60
C PRO A 378 -16.91 -16.59 -39.07
N GLU A 379 -16.24 -15.61 -38.46
CA GLU A 379 -15.96 -15.58 -37.02
C GLU A 379 -17.22 -15.28 -36.20
N ARG A 380 -17.56 -16.19 -35.26
CA ARG A 380 -18.82 -16.13 -34.50
C ARG A 380 -18.97 -14.86 -33.67
N TYR A 381 -17.86 -14.36 -33.14
CA TYR A 381 -17.82 -13.20 -32.24
C TYR A 381 -17.51 -11.87 -32.95
N LEU A 382 -17.16 -11.92 -34.24
CA LEU A 382 -16.85 -10.79 -35.10
C LEU A 382 -17.49 -11.02 -36.46
N HIS A 383 -18.82 -10.97 -36.49
CA HIS A 383 -19.57 -11.37 -37.68
C HIS A 383 -19.90 -10.21 -38.62
N PHE A 384 -20.10 -8.98 -38.12
CA PHE A 384 -20.63 -7.86 -38.91
C PHE A 384 -19.67 -6.66 -38.96
N PHE A 385 -19.38 -6.18 -40.17
CA PHE A 385 -18.48 -5.04 -40.41
C PHE A 385 -19.08 -4.09 -41.45
N TRP A 386 -19.05 -2.80 -41.18
CA TRP A 386 -19.50 -1.76 -42.10
C TRP A 386 -18.32 -1.03 -42.72
N PHE A 387 -17.95 -1.40 -43.96
CA PHE A 387 -16.83 -0.78 -44.66
C PHE A 387 -17.28 0.41 -45.50
N PRO A 388 -16.61 1.58 -45.41
CA PRO A 388 -16.88 2.69 -46.32
C PRO A 388 -16.46 2.34 -47.75
N GLN A 389 -17.15 2.91 -48.74
CA GLN A 389 -16.75 2.78 -50.15
C GLN A 389 -15.42 3.48 -50.44
N ASP A 390 -15.18 4.61 -49.78
CA ASP A 390 -13.93 5.36 -49.89
C ASP A 390 -12.95 4.94 -48.80
N SER A 391 -11.68 4.77 -49.17
CA SER A 391 -10.63 4.43 -48.21
C SER A 391 -10.38 5.56 -47.22
N VAL A 392 -10.22 5.20 -45.95
CA VAL A 392 -9.90 6.10 -44.84
C VAL A 392 -8.67 5.60 -44.11
N VAL A 393 -7.90 6.53 -43.54
CA VAL A 393 -6.72 6.18 -42.74
C VAL A 393 -7.18 5.51 -41.45
N ASN A 394 -6.60 4.34 -41.16
CA ASN A 394 -6.92 3.53 -40.00
C ASN A 394 -5.90 3.78 -38.87
N PRO A 395 -6.28 4.49 -37.80
CA PRO A 395 -5.37 4.81 -36.70
C PRO A 395 -4.96 3.59 -35.87
N VAL A 396 -5.68 2.45 -35.96
CA VAL A 396 -5.30 1.22 -35.25
C VAL A 396 -3.93 0.71 -35.71
N PHE A 397 -3.56 0.93 -36.98
CA PHE A 397 -2.23 0.59 -37.48
C PHE A 397 -1.13 1.52 -37.02
N ASP A 398 -1.47 2.72 -36.56
CA ASP A 398 -0.53 3.59 -35.86
C ASP A 398 -0.35 3.10 -34.42
N MET A 399 -1.47 2.86 -33.73
CA MET A 399 -1.52 2.36 -32.34
C MET A 399 -0.71 1.08 -32.16
N ARG A 400 -0.71 0.15 -33.13
CA ARG A 400 0.05 -1.10 -33.02
C ARG A 400 1.55 -0.89 -32.77
N ASN A 401 2.12 0.23 -33.20
CA ASN A 401 3.56 0.46 -33.12
C ASN A 401 3.99 0.97 -31.73
N TRP A 402 3.06 1.53 -30.95
CA TRP A 402 3.38 2.19 -29.70
C TRP A 402 2.42 1.90 -28.55
N LEU A 403 1.34 1.13 -28.75
CA LEU A 403 0.42 0.74 -27.70
C LEU A 403 0.97 -0.48 -26.95
N VAL A 404 0.95 -0.44 -25.61
CA VAL A 404 1.34 -1.60 -24.78
C VAL A 404 0.35 -2.74 -24.96
N GLN A 405 0.83 -3.98 -25.17
CA GLN A 405 0.00 -5.17 -25.38
C GLN A 405 -1.13 -5.34 -24.35
N ARG A 406 -0.81 -5.22 -23.06
CA ARG A 406 -1.81 -5.34 -21.97
C ARG A 406 -2.87 -4.24 -22.02
N ILE A 407 -2.55 -3.06 -22.53
CA ILE A 407 -3.51 -1.96 -22.71
C ILE A 407 -4.35 -2.21 -23.96
N GLY A 408 -3.74 -2.69 -25.05
CA GLY A 408 -4.46 -3.05 -26.28
C GLY A 408 -5.64 -3.99 -26.04
N GLN A 409 -5.51 -4.92 -25.08
CA GLN A 409 -6.61 -5.81 -24.67
C GLN A 409 -7.78 -5.10 -23.98
N GLN A 410 -7.55 -3.98 -23.30
CA GLN A 410 -8.63 -3.16 -22.74
C GLN A 410 -9.33 -2.31 -23.82
N PHE A 411 -8.62 -2.01 -24.91
CA PHE A 411 -9.17 -1.30 -26.08
C PHE A 411 -9.60 -2.27 -27.21
N LYS A 412 -9.89 -3.54 -26.89
CA LYS A 412 -10.08 -4.60 -27.89
C LYS A 412 -11.18 -4.29 -28.91
N ASP A 413 -12.30 -3.71 -28.47
CA ASP A 413 -13.38 -3.27 -29.35
C ASP A 413 -12.89 -2.30 -30.43
N LEU A 414 -12.01 -1.36 -30.05
CA LEU A 414 -11.38 -0.42 -30.97
C LEU A 414 -10.33 -1.12 -31.84
N MET A 415 -9.60 -2.11 -31.30
CA MET A 415 -8.60 -2.87 -32.05
C MET A 415 -9.22 -3.69 -33.18
N PHE A 416 -10.49 -4.10 -33.07
CA PHE A 416 -11.19 -4.80 -34.15
C PHE A 416 -11.39 -3.96 -35.42
N PHE A 417 -11.19 -2.65 -35.36
CA PHE A 417 -11.21 -1.79 -36.53
C PHE A 417 -9.95 -1.95 -37.40
N GLY A 418 -8.85 -2.51 -36.87
CA GLY A 418 -7.61 -2.76 -37.60
C GLY A 418 -7.69 -4.00 -38.49
N VAL A 419 -8.48 -3.95 -39.57
CA VAL A 419 -8.66 -5.06 -40.51
C VAL A 419 -7.58 -5.05 -41.59
N ALA A 420 -6.91 -6.19 -41.79
CA ALA A 420 -5.86 -6.32 -42.80
C ALA A 420 -6.42 -6.12 -44.22
N ASP A 421 -5.68 -5.40 -45.06
CA ASP A 421 -5.96 -5.22 -46.50
C ASP A 421 -7.36 -4.66 -46.83
N LYS A 422 -8.01 -3.99 -45.87
CA LYS A 422 -9.32 -3.34 -46.01
C LYS A 422 -9.28 -1.90 -45.46
N PRO A 423 -10.18 -1.01 -45.91
CA PRO A 423 -10.33 0.32 -45.28
C PRO A 423 -10.80 0.16 -43.83
N MET A 424 -10.58 1.17 -42.98
CA MET A 424 -11.11 1.16 -41.62
C MET A 424 -12.65 1.05 -41.66
N PRO A 425 -13.27 0.06 -41.00
CA PRO A 425 -14.72 -0.02 -40.89
C PRO A 425 -15.25 1.19 -40.09
N MET A 426 -16.49 1.60 -40.35
CA MET A 426 -17.16 2.66 -39.58
C MET A 426 -17.95 2.11 -38.38
N ALA A 427 -18.22 0.80 -38.39
CA ALA A 427 -18.78 0.06 -37.27
C ALA A 427 -18.37 -1.41 -37.38
N VAL A 428 -18.13 -2.04 -36.22
CA VAL A 428 -17.81 -3.46 -36.07
C VAL A 428 -18.68 -4.01 -34.95
N MET A 429 -19.51 -5.00 -35.27
CA MET A 429 -20.49 -5.56 -34.33
C MET A 429 -21.36 -4.48 -33.68
N GLY A 430 -21.24 -4.27 -32.36
CA GLY A 430 -21.95 -3.24 -31.62
C GLY A 430 -21.20 -1.91 -31.51
N THR A 431 -19.89 -1.88 -31.80
CA THR A 431 -19.07 -0.69 -31.67
C THR A 431 -19.13 0.17 -32.93
N GLN A 432 -19.50 1.43 -32.80
CA GLN A 432 -19.68 2.34 -33.92
C GLN A 432 -18.87 3.63 -33.74
N LEU A 433 -18.24 4.12 -34.81
CA LEU A 433 -17.61 5.44 -34.80
C LEU A 433 -18.67 6.54 -34.72
N THR A 434 -18.49 7.45 -33.76
CA THR A 434 -19.34 8.62 -33.55
C THR A 434 -18.71 9.91 -34.04
N SER A 435 -17.39 9.93 -34.25
CA SER A 435 -16.68 11.03 -34.90
C SER A 435 -15.41 10.52 -35.58
N TYR A 436 -15.11 11.07 -36.76
CA TYR A 436 -13.83 10.88 -37.47
C TYR A 436 -13.43 12.21 -38.11
N LYS A 437 -12.45 12.90 -37.51
CA LYS A 437 -12.02 14.26 -37.86
C LYS A 437 -10.51 14.28 -38.08
N PRO A 438 -10.03 13.94 -39.29
CA PRO A 438 -8.63 14.13 -39.64
C PRO A 438 -8.30 15.62 -39.71
N GLY A 439 -7.04 15.97 -39.42
CA GLY A 439 -6.55 17.34 -39.35
C GLY A 439 -6.05 17.71 -37.95
N LYS A 440 -5.11 18.66 -37.88
CA LYS A 440 -4.49 19.09 -36.62
C LYS A 440 -5.56 19.54 -35.61
N ALA A 441 -5.45 19.04 -34.39
CA ALA A 441 -6.31 19.43 -33.29
C ALA A 441 -5.48 19.54 -32.00
N LYS A 442 -5.95 20.34 -31.04
CA LYS A 442 -5.30 20.43 -29.73
C LYS A 442 -5.44 19.10 -28.96
N PRO A 443 -4.40 18.70 -28.19
CA PRO A 443 -4.49 17.55 -27.31
C PRO A 443 -5.63 17.70 -26.31
N PRO A 444 -6.21 16.59 -25.83
CA PRO A 444 -7.23 16.64 -24.78
C PRO A 444 -6.65 17.20 -23.49
N VAL A 445 -7.44 17.94 -22.72
CA VAL A 445 -7.06 18.41 -21.39
C VAL A 445 -7.60 17.42 -20.37
N VAL A 446 -6.72 16.87 -19.52
CA VAL A 446 -7.07 15.90 -18.48
C VAL A 446 -6.39 16.32 -17.18
N ASP A 447 -7.10 16.22 -16.06
CA ASP A 447 -6.52 16.41 -14.73
C ASP A 447 -6.20 15.05 -14.11
N LEU A 448 -4.91 14.74 -13.99
CA LEU A 448 -4.34 13.56 -13.36
C LEU A 448 -3.58 13.91 -12.07
N SER A 449 -3.71 15.15 -11.57
CA SER A 449 -3.00 15.63 -10.38
C SER A 449 -3.35 14.85 -9.10
N LYS A 450 -4.49 14.15 -9.12
CA LYS A 450 -5.00 13.31 -8.02
C LYS A 450 -4.66 11.83 -8.17
N CYS A 451 -3.88 11.44 -9.19
CA CYS A 451 -3.36 10.09 -9.31
C CYS A 451 -2.04 9.94 -8.55
N ILE A 452 -1.76 8.77 -7.97
CA ILE A 452 -0.41 8.46 -7.49
C ILE A 452 0.48 8.15 -8.68
N VAL A 453 1.51 8.96 -8.88
CA VAL A 453 2.47 8.77 -9.98
C VAL A 453 3.50 7.69 -9.65
N ARG A 454 3.72 6.80 -10.61
CA ARG A 454 4.71 5.73 -10.60
C ARG A 454 5.55 5.84 -11.86
N ASP A 455 6.70 6.50 -11.76
CA ASP A 455 7.66 6.56 -12.85
C ASP A 455 8.59 5.34 -12.81
N GLU A 456 8.32 4.35 -13.66
CA GLU A 456 9.09 3.11 -13.74
C GLU A 456 10.51 3.38 -14.26
N ARG A 457 10.73 4.43 -15.05
CA ARG A 457 12.07 4.80 -15.55
C ARG A 457 13.01 5.17 -14.41
N LEU A 458 12.50 5.88 -13.40
CA LEU A 458 13.24 6.21 -12.18
C LEU A 458 13.46 4.97 -11.32
N ARG A 459 12.48 4.07 -11.22
CA ARG A 459 12.59 2.83 -10.42
C ARG A 459 13.59 1.86 -11.01
N GLU A 460 13.56 1.65 -12.32
CA GLU A 460 14.52 0.82 -13.05
C GLU A 460 15.93 1.38 -12.90
N ARG A 461 16.11 2.69 -13.01
CA ARG A 461 17.43 3.30 -12.79
C ARG A 461 17.88 3.20 -11.33
N ARG A 462 16.99 3.35 -10.35
CA ARG A 462 17.33 3.07 -8.93
C ARG A 462 17.66 1.60 -8.69
N ARG A 463 17.05 0.66 -9.42
CA ARG A 463 17.41 -0.77 -9.38
C ARG A 463 18.80 -1.01 -9.99
N ARG A 464 19.11 -0.42 -11.14
CA ARG A 464 20.42 -0.50 -11.81
C ARG A 464 21.52 0.25 -11.05
N GLY A 465 21.20 1.40 -10.45
CA GLY A 465 22.09 2.21 -9.62
C GLY A 465 22.37 1.59 -8.25
N ARG A 466 21.55 0.67 -7.75
CA ARG A 466 21.90 -0.11 -6.54
C ARG A 466 23.04 -1.13 -6.78
N GLU A 467 23.47 -1.33 -8.03
CA GLU A 467 24.67 -2.10 -8.38
C GLU A 467 25.95 -1.24 -8.38
N VAL A 468 25.84 0.10 -8.30
CA VAL A 468 26.97 1.04 -8.25
C VAL A 468 26.71 2.08 -7.17
N GLU A 469 27.41 1.96 -6.04
CA GLU A 469 27.25 2.73 -4.80
C GLU A 469 27.00 4.27 -4.91
N VAL A 470 26.22 4.78 -3.93
CA VAL A 470 26.07 6.17 -3.40
C VAL A 470 25.02 7.12 -4.06
N PRO A 471 24.34 8.06 -3.34
CA PRO A 471 23.85 8.15 -1.94
C PRO A 471 22.30 8.25 -1.83
N GLU A 472 21.80 8.30 -0.59
CA GLU A 472 20.39 8.52 -0.22
C GLU A 472 19.77 9.78 -0.83
N ILE A 473 18.51 9.65 -1.25
CA ILE A 473 17.64 10.79 -1.59
C ILE A 473 17.52 11.63 -0.32
N GLN A 474 18.05 12.86 -0.34
CA GLN A 474 17.79 13.82 0.71
C GLN A 474 16.29 14.11 0.75
N VAL A 475 15.64 13.60 1.79
CA VAL A 475 14.38 14.19 2.27
C VAL A 475 14.77 15.55 2.81
N ARG A 476 14.17 16.62 2.27
CA ARG A 476 14.36 17.96 2.80
C ARG A 476 13.83 17.97 4.25
N GLU A 477 14.74 17.97 5.22
CA GLU A 477 14.38 18.24 6.61
C GLU A 477 14.07 19.72 6.71
N ILE A 478 12.84 20.04 7.12
CA ILE A 478 12.41 21.40 7.39
C ILE A 478 12.08 21.42 8.88
N THR A 479 12.83 22.20 9.65
CA THR A 479 12.48 22.52 11.03
C THR A 479 11.40 23.61 11.04
N VAL A 480 10.64 23.72 12.13
CA VAL A 480 9.69 24.85 12.30
C VAL A 480 10.44 26.20 12.27
N GLU A 481 11.73 26.21 12.65
CA GLU A 481 12.59 27.38 12.52
C GLU A 481 12.96 27.72 11.06
N ASP A 482 13.10 26.72 10.17
CA ASP A 482 13.37 26.93 8.72
C ASP A 482 12.16 27.51 7.97
N ILE A 483 10.94 27.29 8.47
CA ILE A 483 9.71 27.94 7.97
C ILE A 483 9.68 29.42 8.39
N MET A 484 10.37 29.78 9.48
CA MET A 484 10.37 31.13 10.05
C MET A 484 11.60 31.98 9.67
N ARG A 485 12.68 31.39 9.17
CA ARG A 485 13.90 32.11 8.75
C ARG A 485 14.21 31.85 7.28
N GLY A 486 14.18 32.91 6.48
CA GLY A 486 14.74 32.91 5.14
C GLY A 486 16.27 33.04 5.16
N ASP A 487 16.90 32.02 4.56
CA ASP A 487 18.23 31.89 3.96
C ASP A 487 19.52 31.65 4.79
N ASP A 488 20.22 30.61 4.27
CA ASP A 488 21.65 30.25 4.19
C ASP A 488 22.51 29.92 5.43
N VAL A 489 23.02 28.67 5.51
CA VAL A 489 24.42 28.26 5.21
C VAL A 489 24.80 26.87 5.83
N ALA A 490 25.42 26.05 4.98
CA ALA A 490 26.46 24.99 5.14
C ALA A 490 26.38 23.85 6.19
N VAL A 491 26.76 22.69 5.67
CA VAL A 491 26.91 21.35 6.29
C VAL A 491 28.18 21.26 7.14
N GLU A 492 28.08 20.64 8.33
CA GLU A 492 29.15 19.82 8.90
C GLU A 492 28.57 18.55 9.54
N VAL A 493 29.22 17.41 9.25
CA VAL A 493 28.80 16.05 9.59
C VAL A 493 29.38 15.64 10.94
N ALA A 494 28.55 15.11 11.83
CA ALA A 494 28.99 14.25 12.94
C ALA A 494 27.97 13.13 13.17
N GLU A 495 28.42 11.87 13.07
CA GLU A 495 27.61 10.67 13.27
C GLU A 495 27.33 10.37 14.75
N ALA A 496 26.07 10.03 15.07
CA ALA A 496 25.64 9.35 16.30
C ALA A 496 24.30 8.60 16.03
N PRO A 497 23.86 7.65 16.89
CA PRO A 497 23.49 6.28 16.49
C PRO A 497 22.01 6.08 16.12
N VAL A 498 21.77 5.13 15.21
CA VAL A 498 20.48 4.77 14.60
C VAL A 498 19.57 4.00 15.58
N ALA A 499 18.38 4.55 15.86
CA ALA A 499 17.24 3.87 16.47
C ALA A 499 16.40 3.14 15.39
N VAL A 500 15.91 1.95 15.71
CA VAL A 500 15.09 1.13 14.81
C VAL A 500 13.62 1.39 15.09
N GLU A 501 12.88 1.87 14.08
CA GLU A 501 11.42 2.07 14.12
C GLU A 501 10.65 0.75 13.95
N GLU A 502 9.57 0.62 14.71
CA GLU A 502 8.64 -0.50 14.76
C GLU A 502 7.51 -0.28 13.71
N ILE A 503 7.30 -1.25 12.82
CA ILE A 503 6.31 -1.16 11.72
C ILE A 503 4.99 -1.84 12.13
N ALA A 504 3.90 -1.07 12.16
CA ALA A 504 2.52 -1.55 12.34
C ALA A 504 1.94 -2.15 11.03
N PRO A 505 0.99 -3.11 11.09
CA PRO A 505 0.44 -3.76 9.91
C PRO A 505 -0.67 -2.91 9.26
N ALA A 506 -0.61 -2.76 7.93
CA ALA A 506 -1.67 -2.15 7.12
C ALA A 506 -2.43 -3.23 6.34
N SER A 507 -3.76 -3.18 6.39
CA SER A 507 -4.68 -4.02 5.61
C SER A 507 -5.06 -3.34 4.28
N GLY A 508 -5.29 -4.16 3.24
CA GLY A 508 -6.23 -3.80 2.16
C GLY A 508 -5.67 -3.22 0.86
N ALA A 509 -4.66 -3.85 0.24
CA ALA A 509 -4.47 -3.77 -1.21
C ALA A 509 -3.97 -5.14 -1.71
N THR A 510 -4.27 -5.52 -2.94
CA THR A 510 -3.57 -6.60 -3.66
C THR A 510 -2.13 -6.15 -3.88
N TYR A 511 -1.35 -6.33 -2.83
CA TYR A 511 -0.01 -5.83 -2.60
C TYR A 511 0.94 -6.96 -3.03
N ALA A 512 1.87 -6.72 -3.96
CA ALA A 512 3.10 -7.50 -3.96
C ALA A 512 3.90 -6.97 -2.76
N PRO A 513 3.88 -7.64 -1.59
CA PRO A 513 4.26 -7.07 -0.29
C PRO A 513 5.53 -6.23 -0.38
N PRO A 514 5.63 -5.07 0.30
CA PRO A 514 6.86 -4.30 0.23
C PRO A 514 7.88 -5.17 0.95
N VAL A 515 8.84 -5.74 0.22
CA VAL A 515 9.83 -6.62 0.84
C VAL A 515 10.49 -5.83 1.97
N PHE A 516 10.40 -6.35 3.18
CA PHE A 516 10.92 -5.67 4.36
C PHE A 516 12.37 -5.28 4.09
N LYS A 517 12.71 -4.00 4.23
CA LYS A 517 14.08 -3.53 4.01
C LYS A 517 14.96 -4.06 5.13
N LEU A 518 15.80 -5.03 4.82
CA LEU A 518 16.70 -5.64 5.79
C LEU A 518 17.83 -4.67 6.14
N GLU A 519 18.17 -4.61 7.43
CA GLU A 519 19.42 -4.00 7.87
C GLU A 519 20.62 -4.72 7.21
N PRO A 520 21.77 -4.05 6.97
CA PRO A 520 22.89 -4.62 6.22
C PRO A 520 23.36 -5.99 6.72
N ALA A 521 23.41 -6.19 8.05
CA ALA A 521 23.81 -7.47 8.65
C ALA A 521 22.83 -8.61 8.32
N MET A 522 21.53 -8.31 8.26
CA MET A 522 20.49 -9.28 7.93
C MET A 522 20.40 -9.50 6.42
N ASP A 523 20.60 -8.46 5.60
CA ASP A 523 20.67 -8.60 4.14
C ASP A 523 21.86 -9.48 3.71
N SER A 524 23.04 -9.26 4.31
CA SER A 524 24.23 -10.10 4.11
C SER A 524 23.97 -11.57 4.49
N LEU A 525 23.24 -11.79 5.59
CA LEU A 525 22.84 -13.13 6.04
C LEU A 525 21.85 -13.78 5.07
N MET A 526 20.86 -13.03 4.58
CA MET A 526 19.90 -13.51 3.58
C MET A 526 20.53 -13.75 2.22
N LYS A 527 21.68 -13.14 1.91
CA LYS A 527 22.43 -13.39 0.66
C LYS A 527 23.52 -14.46 0.81
N ALA A 528 23.77 -14.95 2.02
CA ALA A 528 24.80 -15.95 2.26
C ALA A 528 24.49 -17.24 1.48
N THR A 529 25.47 -17.71 0.73
CA THR A 529 25.40 -18.95 -0.04
C THR A 529 25.90 -20.16 0.77
N THR A 530 26.62 -19.92 1.86
CA THR A 530 27.17 -20.94 2.77
C THR A 530 26.75 -20.70 4.21
N ASN A 531 26.68 -21.79 4.99
CA ASN A 531 26.38 -21.74 6.42
C ASN A 531 27.56 -21.13 7.17
N ARG A 532 27.26 -20.24 8.12
CA ARG A 532 28.28 -19.59 8.96
C ARG A 532 28.61 -20.43 10.19
N PHE A 533 27.63 -21.15 10.74
CA PHE A 533 27.85 -22.17 11.75
C PHE A 533 28.15 -23.50 11.07
N ILE A 534 29.28 -24.11 11.41
CA ILE A 534 29.68 -25.44 10.98
C ILE A 534 29.90 -26.26 12.25
N GLY A 535 29.14 -27.34 12.42
CA GLY A 535 29.14 -28.11 13.66
C GLY A 535 27.82 -28.78 13.98
N THR A 536 27.65 -29.15 15.26
CA THR A 536 26.39 -29.68 15.79
C THR A 536 25.89 -28.89 16.97
N ALA A 537 24.56 -28.92 17.14
CA ALA A 537 23.90 -28.47 18.34
C ALA A 537 22.83 -29.48 18.78
N THR A 538 22.63 -29.61 20.09
CA THR A 538 21.48 -30.29 20.68
C THR A 538 20.74 -29.26 21.52
N MET A 539 19.45 -29.08 21.27
CA MET A 539 18.60 -28.07 21.90
C MET A 539 17.38 -28.75 22.49
N GLN A 540 16.99 -28.35 23.70
CA GLN A 540 15.74 -28.77 24.32
C GLN A 540 14.78 -27.59 24.32
N PHE A 541 13.53 -27.86 23.96
CA PHE A 541 12.44 -26.91 23.99
C PHE A 541 11.38 -27.40 24.96
N THR A 542 10.78 -26.47 25.71
CA THR A 542 9.61 -26.73 26.54
C THR A 542 8.61 -25.63 26.29
N SER A 543 7.37 -25.97 25.93
CA SER A 543 6.26 -25.02 25.81
C SER A 543 5.17 -25.36 26.82
N LEU A 544 4.70 -24.35 27.54
CA LEU A 544 3.56 -24.39 28.44
C LEU A 544 2.43 -23.55 27.82
N ARG A 545 1.30 -24.18 27.54
CA ARG A 545 0.09 -23.52 27.03
C ARG A 545 -1.12 -24.01 27.83
N GLY A 546 -1.68 -23.12 28.67
CA GLY A 546 -2.64 -23.52 29.71
C GLY A 546 -2.02 -24.57 30.65
N ASP A 547 -2.70 -25.69 30.85
CA ASP A 547 -2.22 -26.81 31.69
C ASP A 547 -1.35 -27.81 30.93
N LYS A 548 -1.15 -27.63 29.62
CA LYS A 548 -0.38 -28.55 28.78
C LYS A 548 1.08 -28.14 28.72
N THR A 549 1.98 -29.03 29.14
CA THR A 549 3.42 -28.91 28.92
C THR A 549 3.86 -29.89 27.84
N THR A 550 4.59 -29.40 26.84
CA THR A 550 5.19 -30.22 25.78
C THR A 550 6.69 -29.98 25.75
N THR A 551 7.47 -31.06 25.73
CA THR A 551 8.94 -30.99 25.67
C THR A 551 9.44 -31.81 24.50
N TRP A 552 10.37 -31.24 23.74
CA TRP A 552 10.99 -31.92 22.61
C TRP A 552 12.46 -31.53 22.49
N THR A 553 13.24 -32.41 21.90
CA THR A 553 14.66 -32.19 21.62
C THR A 553 14.87 -32.01 20.12
N VAL A 554 15.69 -31.04 19.75
CA VAL A 554 16.13 -30.81 18.37
C VAL A 554 17.63 -31.04 18.27
N ARG A 555 18.03 -31.96 17.38
CA ARG A 555 19.42 -32.16 16.97
C ARG A 555 19.67 -31.43 15.65
N TYR A 556 20.76 -30.69 15.59
CA TYR A 556 21.18 -29.92 14.42
C TYR A 556 22.60 -30.31 14.03
N ALA A 557 22.84 -30.46 12.73
CA ALA A 557 24.19 -30.56 12.17
C ALA A 557 24.31 -29.74 10.88
N SER A 558 25.51 -29.24 10.59
CA SER A 558 25.78 -28.45 9.40
C SER A 558 27.21 -28.60 8.88
N THR A 559 27.35 -28.52 7.57
CA THR A 559 28.59 -28.20 6.83
C THR A 559 28.43 -26.84 6.18
N ALA A 560 29.40 -26.38 5.38
CA ALA A 560 29.26 -25.14 4.62
C ALA A 560 28.04 -25.13 3.68
N ASP A 561 27.65 -26.28 3.13
CA ASP A 561 26.62 -26.36 2.08
C ASP A 561 25.30 -26.99 2.55
N ARG A 562 25.33 -27.82 3.60
CA ARG A 562 24.16 -28.60 4.05
C ARG A 562 23.89 -28.39 5.52
N MET A 563 22.62 -28.46 5.89
CA MET A 563 22.17 -28.52 7.27
C MET A 563 21.10 -29.60 7.43
N VAL A 564 21.03 -30.18 8.62
CA VAL A 564 20.00 -31.14 9.01
C VAL A 564 19.44 -30.74 10.37
N VAL A 565 18.11 -30.77 10.47
CA VAL A 565 17.35 -30.51 11.68
C VAL A 565 16.53 -31.77 11.98
N ILE A 566 16.66 -32.34 13.17
CA ILE A 566 15.89 -33.52 13.59
C ILE A 566 15.21 -33.18 14.91
N GLY A 567 13.90 -33.05 14.89
CA GLY A 567 13.06 -32.88 16.08
C GLY A 567 12.56 -34.23 16.60
N ARG A 568 12.42 -34.34 17.92
CA ARG A 568 11.80 -35.48 18.59
C ARG A 568 11.07 -35.04 19.84
N ASP A 569 9.77 -35.36 19.92
CA ASP A 569 8.99 -35.23 21.15
C ASP A 569 9.51 -36.18 22.24
N GLU A 570 9.55 -35.69 23.48
CA GLU A 570 9.90 -36.52 24.63
C GLU A 570 8.72 -37.36 25.10
N GLN A 571 7.49 -36.89 24.87
CA GLN A 571 6.25 -37.61 25.16
C GLN A 571 5.84 -38.51 23.98
N PRO A 572 5.73 -39.84 24.14
CA PRO A 572 5.38 -40.76 23.05
C PRO A 572 4.03 -40.50 22.38
N GLU A 573 3.07 -39.95 23.12
CA GLU A 573 1.73 -39.58 22.66
C GLU A 573 1.71 -38.30 21.79
N HIS A 574 2.80 -37.55 21.73
CA HIS A 574 2.95 -36.37 20.91
C HIS A 574 3.88 -36.66 19.72
N THR A 575 3.47 -36.26 18.53
CA THR A 575 4.27 -36.43 17.31
C THR A 575 4.47 -35.12 16.54
N GLU A 576 3.96 -34.00 17.06
CA GLU A 576 3.99 -32.69 16.41
C GLU A 576 5.42 -32.20 16.14
N HIS A 577 6.36 -32.54 17.01
CA HIS A 577 7.76 -32.14 16.93
C HIS A 577 8.70 -33.27 16.55
N THR A 578 8.17 -34.38 16.06
CA THR A 578 8.95 -35.53 15.56
C THR A 578 9.07 -35.47 14.04
N TYR A 579 10.18 -34.91 13.55
CA TYR A 579 10.46 -34.68 12.12
C TYR A 579 11.96 -34.70 11.83
N ALA A 580 12.32 -34.85 10.56
CA ALA A 580 13.69 -34.59 10.10
C ALA A 580 13.68 -33.79 8.80
N THR A 581 14.55 -32.79 8.67
CA THR A 581 14.63 -31.92 7.50
C THR A 581 16.09 -31.74 7.12
N VAL A 582 16.42 -31.98 5.85
CA VAL A 582 17.74 -31.70 5.26
C VAL A 582 17.60 -30.53 4.30
N ILE A 583 18.42 -29.50 4.46
CA ILE A 583 18.46 -28.34 3.58
C ILE A 583 19.83 -28.32 2.90
N ASP A 584 19.84 -28.39 1.57
CA ASP A 584 21.02 -28.30 0.73
C ASP A 584 21.01 -26.94 0.03
N ARG A 585 21.85 -26.01 0.53
CA ARG A 585 21.94 -24.66 -0.02
C ARG A 585 22.55 -24.63 -1.41
N ARG A 586 23.46 -25.55 -1.70
CA ARG A 586 24.14 -25.62 -2.99
C ARG A 586 23.20 -26.14 -4.07
N ALA A 587 22.40 -27.16 -3.73
CA ALA A 587 21.36 -27.67 -4.63
C ALA A 587 20.12 -26.78 -4.66
N GLY A 588 19.95 -25.87 -3.69
CA GLY A 588 18.77 -25.03 -3.56
C GLY A 588 17.52 -25.83 -3.18
N THR A 589 17.67 -26.90 -2.39
CA THR A 589 16.60 -27.83 -2.05
C THR A 589 16.45 -28.06 -0.56
N GLU A 590 15.24 -28.42 -0.16
CA GLU A 590 14.91 -28.91 1.17
C GLU A 590 14.16 -30.24 1.05
N THR A 591 14.60 -31.25 1.79
CA THR A 591 13.92 -32.53 1.91
C THR A 591 13.41 -32.72 3.32
N ASN A 592 12.09 -32.82 3.46
CA ASN A 592 11.41 -33.13 4.71
C ASN A 592 11.15 -34.64 4.79
N TYR A 593 11.38 -35.22 5.96
CA TYR A 593 11.25 -36.65 6.25
C TYR A 593 10.27 -36.86 7.39
N LEU A 594 9.37 -37.83 7.21
CA LEU A 594 8.33 -38.19 8.17
C LEU A 594 8.28 -39.71 8.32
N MET A 595 8.04 -40.17 9.54
CA MET A 595 7.77 -41.58 9.83
C MET A 595 6.26 -41.81 9.73
N VAL A 596 5.84 -42.66 8.79
CA VAL A 596 4.42 -43.02 8.60
C VAL A 596 4.31 -44.54 8.64
N GLY A 597 3.66 -45.07 9.68
CA GLY A 597 3.47 -46.53 9.82
C GLY A 597 4.77 -47.33 9.95
N GLY A 598 5.86 -46.72 10.44
CA GLY A 598 7.18 -47.35 10.55
C GLY A 598 8.05 -47.23 9.30
N GLU A 599 7.52 -46.68 8.20
CA GLU A 599 8.28 -46.40 6.98
C GLU A 599 8.70 -44.93 6.91
N LEU A 600 9.90 -44.70 6.35
CA LEU A 600 10.41 -43.35 6.11
C LEU A 600 9.84 -42.82 4.79
N ARG A 601 9.08 -41.73 4.86
CA ARG A 601 8.63 -40.97 3.69
C ARG A 601 9.39 -39.67 3.59
N SER A 602 9.59 -39.18 2.36
CA SER A 602 10.26 -37.90 2.13
C SER A 602 9.58 -37.07 1.06
N VAL A 603 9.68 -35.75 1.18
CA VAL A 603 9.19 -34.77 0.21
C VAL A 603 10.27 -33.71 0.03
N THR A 604 10.73 -33.53 -1.21
CA THR A 604 11.71 -32.50 -1.59
C THR A 604 11.01 -31.30 -2.21
N ARG A 605 11.47 -30.09 -1.85
CA ARG A 605 11.00 -28.81 -2.37
C ARG A 605 12.19 -27.93 -2.73
N THR A 606 11.97 -26.99 -3.64
CA THR A 606 12.96 -25.95 -3.98
C THR A 606 12.93 -24.86 -2.92
N LEU A 607 14.11 -24.36 -2.53
CA LEU A 607 14.25 -23.21 -1.66
C LEU A 607 14.01 -21.91 -2.43
N ASP A 608 13.48 -20.91 -1.74
CA ASP A 608 13.36 -19.57 -2.31
C ASP A 608 14.75 -18.97 -2.59
N SER A 609 14.89 -18.33 -3.75
CA SER A 609 16.14 -17.68 -4.16
C SER A 609 16.33 -16.30 -3.52
N ARG A 610 15.25 -15.68 -3.00
CA ARG A 610 15.27 -14.34 -2.41
C ARG A 610 14.28 -14.20 -1.26
N PHE A 611 14.63 -13.34 -0.30
CA PHE A 611 13.71 -12.94 0.77
C PHE A 611 12.63 -12.03 0.17
N ALA A 612 11.36 -12.39 0.36
CA ALA A 612 10.22 -11.68 -0.20
C ALA A 612 9.14 -11.33 0.84
N SER A 613 9.43 -11.55 2.14
CA SER A 613 8.46 -11.29 3.20
C SER A 613 8.24 -9.78 3.41
N PRO A 614 6.98 -9.33 3.59
CA PRO A 614 6.66 -7.96 3.99
C PRO A 614 7.08 -7.64 5.43
N PHE A 615 7.22 -8.67 6.26
CA PHE A 615 7.53 -8.53 7.67
C PHE A 615 9.02 -8.71 7.91
N PRO A 616 9.59 -8.05 8.94
CA PRO A 616 10.95 -8.33 9.37
C PRO A 616 11.08 -9.82 9.64
N PRO A 617 12.22 -10.44 9.31
CA PRO A 617 12.40 -11.84 9.65
C PRO A 617 12.29 -12.01 11.18
N ALA A 618 13.04 -11.25 11.96
CA ALA A 618 12.98 -11.33 13.41
C ALA A 618 12.79 -9.94 14.02
N THR A 619 12.41 -9.91 15.29
CA THR A 619 12.42 -8.67 16.08
C THR A 619 13.80 -8.46 16.70
N ARG A 620 14.25 -7.20 16.77
CA ARG A 620 15.54 -6.82 17.36
C ARG A 620 15.48 -6.81 18.89
N ASP A 621 16.50 -7.35 19.55
CA ASP A 621 16.61 -7.32 21.02
C ASP A 621 17.42 -6.09 21.49
N SER A 622 17.10 -5.62 22.70
CA SER A 622 17.98 -4.76 23.50
C SER A 622 19.07 -5.58 24.17
N VAL A 623 20.25 -4.99 24.39
CA VAL A 623 21.36 -5.64 25.10
C VAL A 623 21.41 -5.08 26.52
N LEU A 624 21.38 -5.96 27.51
CA LEU A 624 21.48 -5.60 28.92
C LEU A 624 22.94 -5.76 29.41
N ALA A 625 23.28 -5.12 30.52
CA ALA A 625 24.66 -5.08 31.03
C ALA A 625 25.15 -6.44 31.56
N ASP A 626 24.22 -7.32 31.93
CA ASP A 626 24.56 -8.58 32.58
C ASP A 626 25.14 -9.61 31.61
N THR A 627 26.08 -10.40 32.10
CA THR A 627 26.66 -11.54 31.36
C THR A 627 26.62 -12.80 32.21
N ARG A 628 26.47 -13.95 31.55
CA ARG A 628 26.42 -15.27 32.21
C ARG A 628 27.25 -16.27 31.44
N LYS A 629 27.97 -17.15 32.15
CA LYS A 629 28.71 -18.24 31.52
C LYS A 629 27.77 -19.41 31.24
N LEU A 630 27.57 -19.76 29.97
CA LEU A 630 26.74 -20.88 29.52
C LEU A 630 27.55 -21.73 28.54
N LEU A 631 27.57 -23.06 28.75
CA LEU A 631 28.36 -23.99 27.92
C LEU A 631 29.82 -23.53 27.71
N GLY A 632 30.44 -22.99 28.76
CA GLY A 632 31.81 -22.46 28.71
C GLY A 632 31.99 -21.11 27.99
N ARG A 633 30.91 -20.51 27.46
CA ARG A 633 30.91 -19.25 26.69
C ARG A 633 30.34 -18.09 27.51
N ASN A 634 30.82 -16.88 27.26
CA ASN A 634 30.27 -15.67 27.89
C ASN A 634 29.05 -15.20 27.09
N ALA A 635 27.85 -15.47 27.61
CA ALA A 635 26.60 -15.06 27.01
C ALA A 635 26.19 -13.66 27.50
N GLN A 636 25.76 -12.82 26.57
CA GLN A 636 25.19 -11.51 26.83
C GLN A 636 23.69 -11.65 27.10
N HIS A 637 23.20 -10.92 28.09
CA HIS A 637 21.77 -10.83 28.35
C HIS A 637 21.11 -9.91 27.32
N ARG A 638 20.04 -10.38 26.69
CA ARG A 638 19.25 -9.64 25.70
C ARG A 638 17.76 -9.74 26.02
N LEU A 639 17.05 -8.65 25.74
CA LEU A 639 15.63 -8.52 26.06
C LEU A 639 14.86 -7.87 24.91
N LEU A 640 13.77 -8.50 24.52
CA LEU A 640 12.66 -7.91 23.79
C LEU A 640 11.46 -7.79 24.73
N GLN A 641 10.87 -6.61 24.79
CA GLN A 641 9.67 -6.35 25.59
C GLN A 641 8.70 -5.52 24.76
N GLU A 642 7.62 -6.16 24.32
CA GLU A 642 6.48 -5.56 23.64
C GLU A 642 5.20 -5.78 24.48
N PRO A 643 4.07 -5.14 24.17
CA PRO A 643 2.83 -5.26 24.97
C PRO A 643 2.29 -6.69 25.08
N ASP A 644 2.45 -7.50 24.04
CA ASP A 644 1.88 -8.85 23.93
C ASP A 644 2.92 -9.96 23.99
N ARG A 645 4.22 -9.65 23.88
CA ARG A 645 5.30 -10.64 23.92
C ARG A 645 6.55 -10.14 24.62
N ARG A 646 7.23 -11.08 25.28
CA ARG A 646 8.52 -10.86 25.92
C ARG A 646 9.47 -11.98 25.53
N ARG A 647 10.69 -11.64 25.11
CA ARG A 647 11.77 -12.60 24.89
C ARG A 647 12.98 -12.22 25.70
N GLU A 648 13.38 -13.09 26.59
CA GLU A 648 14.61 -12.97 27.37
C GLU A 648 15.61 -14.00 26.86
N SER A 649 16.75 -13.56 26.34
CA SER A 649 17.71 -14.43 25.67
C SER A 649 19.13 -14.23 26.21
N TRP A 650 19.86 -15.34 26.38
CA TRP A 650 21.28 -15.36 26.70
C TRP A 650 22.04 -15.80 25.47
N VAL A 651 22.79 -14.87 24.86
CA VAL A 651 23.35 -15.02 23.51
C VAL A 651 24.86 -14.95 23.53
N ASP A 652 25.53 -15.95 22.95
CA ASP A 652 26.96 -15.86 22.62
C ASP A 652 27.13 -15.10 21.30
N ALA A 653 27.56 -13.85 21.40
CA ALA A 653 27.76 -12.97 20.26
C ALA A 653 28.89 -13.43 19.30
N LYS A 654 29.81 -14.28 19.77
CA LYS A 654 30.97 -14.72 18.96
C LYS A 654 30.66 -15.92 18.07
N THR A 655 29.74 -16.79 18.49
CA THR A 655 29.38 -17.98 17.72
C THR A 655 28.33 -17.62 16.67
N PRO A 656 28.53 -17.95 15.38
CA PRO A 656 27.50 -17.82 14.35
C PRO A 656 26.23 -18.59 14.72
N SER A 657 25.07 -18.01 14.41
CA SER A 657 23.78 -18.59 14.79
C SER A 657 23.29 -19.60 13.76
N LEU A 658 23.02 -20.83 14.20
CA LEU A 658 22.38 -21.84 13.35
C LEU A 658 20.98 -21.41 12.90
N PHE A 659 20.27 -20.63 13.74
CA PHE A 659 18.93 -20.14 13.42
C PHE A 659 18.98 -19.14 12.26
N HIS A 660 20.02 -18.33 12.22
CA HIS A 660 20.30 -17.42 11.11
C HIS A 660 20.68 -18.16 9.83
N ASP A 661 21.40 -19.28 9.93
CA ASP A 661 21.68 -20.10 8.76
C ASP A 661 20.41 -20.75 8.20
N VAL A 662 19.53 -21.29 9.04
CA VAL A 662 18.25 -21.86 8.57
C VAL A 662 17.37 -20.77 7.94
N LEU A 663 17.26 -19.61 8.59
CA LEU A 663 16.55 -18.44 8.05
C LEU A 663 17.12 -18.00 6.70
N GLY A 664 18.43 -17.83 6.61
CA GLY A 664 19.12 -17.41 5.40
C GLY A 664 19.03 -18.43 4.27
N ALA A 665 18.84 -19.73 4.58
CA ALA A 665 18.65 -20.76 3.57
C ALA A 665 17.24 -20.67 2.96
N ARG A 666 16.21 -20.54 3.81
CA ARG A 666 14.81 -20.52 3.41
C ARG A 666 14.29 -19.16 2.97
N LYS A 667 15.05 -18.09 3.22
CA LYS A 667 14.66 -16.69 2.94
C LYS A 667 13.30 -16.29 3.54
N SER A 668 12.86 -16.99 4.58
CA SER A 668 11.61 -16.78 5.29
C SER A 668 11.66 -17.53 6.60
N TRP A 669 10.94 -17.06 7.62
CA TRP A 669 10.68 -17.90 8.78
C TRP A 669 9.58 -18.91 8.53
N GLY A 670 8.74 -18.76 7.48
CA GLY A 670 7.68 -19.71 7.18
C GLY A 670 8.18 -21.16 7.19
N GLY A 671 7.52 -22.01 7.97
CA GLY A 671 7.91 -23.38 8.26
C GLY A 671 9.11 -23.54 9.19
N VAL A 672 9.95 -22.53 9.42
CA VAL A 672 11.05 -22.58 10.39
C VAL A 672 10.50 -22.39 11.81
N GLU A 673 9.34 -21.75 11.97
CA GLU A 673 8.58 -21.80 13.23
C GLU A 673 8.24 -23.24 13.64
N VAL A 674 8.06 -24.13 12.67
CA VAL A 674 7.82 -25.57 12.90
C VAL A 674 9.12 -26.30 13.26
N LEU A 675 10.23 -25.95 12.60
CA LEU A 675 11.52 -26.62 12.78
C LEU A 675 12.31 -26.17 14.02
N LEU A 676 12.21 -24.90 14.39
CA LEU A 676 13.12 -24.31 15.39
C LEU A 676 12.46 -23.22 16.25
N ARG A 677 11.15 -22.98 16.07
CA ARG A 677 10.42 -21.87 16.73
C ARG A 677 11.12 -20.52 16.49
N GLY A 678 11.72 -20.36 15.32
CA GLY A 678 12.69 -19.31 15.01
C GLY A 678 12.33 -17.88 15.43
N PRO A 679 11.15 -17.34 15.08
CA PRO A 679 10.73 -15.99 15.48
C PRO A 679 10.66 -15.79 17.01
N MET A 680 10.41 -16.86 17.77
CA MET A 680 10.34 -16.83 19.24
C MET A 680 11.73 -16.93 19.90
N ILE A 681 12.75 -17.36 19.15
CA ILE A 681 14.08 -17.68 19.68
C ILE A 681 15.15 -16.68 19.21
N ALA A 682 15.12 -16.32 17.93
CA ALA A 682 16.20 -15.58 17.29
C ALA A 682 15.86 -14.10 17.13
N SER A 683 16.89 -13.26 17.32
CA SER A 683 16.85 -11.82 17.08
C SER A 683 17.44 -11.46 15.72
N THR A 684 17.23 -10.23 15.24
CA THR A 684 17.99 -9.70 14.10
C THR A 684 19.46 -9.42 14.44
N ARG A 685 19.80 -9.26 15.72
CA ARG A 685 21.19 -9.10 16.16
C ARG A 685 21.97 -10.42 16.01
N PRO A 686 23.21 -10.39 15.47
CA PRO A 686 24.07 -11.57 15.39
C PRO A 686 24.33 -12.24 16.76
N GLY A 687 24.63 -13.53 16.71
CA GLY A 687 25.02 -14.36 17.86
C GLY A 687 24.12 -15.57 18.08
N MET A 688 24.69 -16.63 18.61
CA MET A 688 24.01 -17.89 18.88
C MET A 688 23.25 -17.82 20.23
N PRO A 689 21.90 -17.89 20.23
CA PRO A 689 21.15 -17.97 21.47
C PRO A 689 21.42 -19.31 22.17
N LEU A 690 21.77 -19.27 23.45
CA LEU A 690 22.10 -20.43 24.28
C LEU A 690 20.98 -20.81 25.24
N GLU A 691 20.25 -19.83 25.76
CA GLU A 691 19.04 -20.02 26.56
C GLU A 691 18.05 -18.90 26.21
N VAL A 692 16.79 -19.24 26.00
CA VAL A 692 15.73 -18.26 25.68
C VAL A 692 14.47 -18.60 26.45
N THR A 693 13.83 -17.58 27.02
CA THR A 693 12.46 -17.64 27.54
C THR A 693 11.61 -16.68 26.74
N TYR A 694 10.61 -17.21 26.04
CA TYR A 694 9.64 -16.46 25.27
C TYR A 694 8.27 -16.56 25.96
N ARG A 695 7.59 -15.44 26.13
CA ARG A 695 6.23 -15.36 26.67
C ARG A 695 5.36 -14.61 25.67
N TYR A 696 4.21 -15.18 25.37
CA TYR A 696 3.17 -14.52 24.58
C TYR A 696 1.91 -14.40 25.43
N ARG A 697 1.61 -13.16 25.84
CA ARG A 697 0.53 -12.82 26.77
C ARG A 697 0.54 -13.73 27.99
N ASN A 698 -0.64 -14.19 28.41
CA ASN A 698 -0.82 -15.23 29.43
C ASN A 698 -1.11 -16.61 28.79
N GLU A 699 -0.89 -16.74 27.47
CA GLU A 699 -1.32 -17.91 26.69
C GLU A 699 -0.22 -18.96 26.57
N GLU A 700 1.02 -18.53 26.30
CA GLU A 700 2.15 -19.45 26.09
C GLU A 700 3.44 -18.95 26.74
N THR A 701 4.13 -19.86 27.42
CA THR A 701 5.53 -19.68 27.83
C THR A 701 6.38 -20.78 27.22
N MET A 702 7.33 -20.41 26.38
CA MET A 702 8.26 -21.33 25.76
C MET A 702 9.68 -21.05 26.27
N THR A 703 10.42 -22.12 26.56
CA THR A 703 11.84 -22.06 26.84
C THR A 703 12.62 -22.89 25.83
N MET A 704 13.81 -22.43 25.48
CA MET A 704 14.80 -23.17 24.70
C MET A 704 16.13 -23.14 25.43
N ARG A 705 16.78 -24.29 25.52
CA ARG A 705 18.12 -24.43 26.08
C ARG A 705 19.00 -25.22 25.13
N VAL A 706 20.15 -24.68 24.78
CA VAL A 706 21.20 -25.43 24.10
C VAL A 706 21.87 -26.33 25.14
N LEU A 707 21.74 -27.65 24.95
CA LEU A 707 22.37 -28.65 25.81
C LEU A 707 23.82 -28.90 25.38
N GLU A 708 24.09 -28.82 24.08
CA GLU A 708 25.40 -29.08 23.50
C GLU A 708 25.60 -28.21 22.25
N LEU A 709 26.80 -27.64 22.10
CA LEU A 709 27.19 -26.86 20.93
C LEU A 709 28.67 -27.12 20.59
N LYS A 710 28.91 -27.83 19.50
CA LYS A 710 30.25 -28.29 19.08
C LYS A 710 30.57 -27.79 17.66
N PRO A 711 31.43 -26.78 17.50
CA PRO A 711 31.90 -26.35 16.19
C PRO A 711 32.83 -27.40 15.57
N GLY A 712 32.93 -27.41 14.24
CA GLY A 712 33.85 -28.27 13.47
C GLY A 712 33.16 -29.08 12.39
N ASP A 713 33.93 -29.45 11.35
CA ASP A 713 33.44 -30.16 10.19
C ASP A 713 32.76 -31.49 10.55
N ARG A 714 31.78 -31.87 9.72
CA ARG A 714 30.96 -33.07 9.93
C ARG A 714 31.10 -34.06 8.79
N ASP A 715 31.01 -35.33 9.16
CA ASP A 715 30.88 -36.43 8.21
C ASP A 715 29.63 -36.20 7.33
N PRO A 716 29.76 -36.16 5.99
CA PRO A 716 28.65 -36.06 5.07
C PRO A 716 27.55 -37.12 5.27
N LYS A 717 27.85 -38.25 5.92
CA LYS A 717 26.86 -39.27 6.28
C LYS A 717 25.81 -38.80 7.29
N ALA A 718 26.11 -37.75 8.07
CA ALA A 718 25.16 -37.17 9.03
C ALA A 718 23.89 -36.58 8.36
N PHE A 719 23.94 -36.32 7.06
CA PHE A 719 22.80 -35.80 6.27
C PHE A 719 21.96 -36.91 5.62
N HIS A 720 22.30 -38.18 5.84
CA HIS A 720 21.50 -39.31 5.36
C HIS A 720 20.48 -39.72 6.42
N ILE A 721 19.20 -39.42 6.18
CA ILE A 721 18.12 -39.73 7.10
C ILE A 721 17.67 -41.18 6.92
N THR A 722 17.64 -41.91 8.03
CA THR A 722 17.14 -43.29 8.12
C THR A 722 16.08 -43.36 9.22
N PRO A 723 15.27 -44.43 9.32
CA PRO A 723 14.38 -44.62 10.47
C PRO A 723 15.10 -44.57 11.83
N ALA A 724 16.39 -44.95 11.88
CA ALA A 724 17.20 -44.87 13.09
C ALA A 724 17.55 -43.43 13.48
N SER A 725 17.49 -42.47 12.55
CA SER A 725 17.77 -41.06 12.81
C SER A 725 16.74 -40.41 13.75
N PHE A 726 15.55 -41.00 13.88
CA PHE A 726 14.49 -40.56 14.79
C PHE A 726 14.63 -41.15 16.22
N ARG A 727 15.66 -41.98 16.46
CA ARG A 727 15.88 -42.69 17.74
C ARG A 727 16.80 -41.97 18.73
#